data_AF-A0A239N3G5-F1
#
_entry.id   AF-A0A239N3G5-F1
#
_cell.length_a   1.000
_cell.length_b   1.000
_cell.length_c   1.000
_cell.angle_alpha   90.00
_cell.angle_beta   90.00
_cell.angle_gamma   90.00
#
_symmetry.space_group_name_H-M   'P 1'
#
loop_
_entity.id
_entity.type
_entity.pdbx_description
1 polymer ?
#
loop_
_entity_poly.entity_id
_entity_poly.type
_entity_poly.pdbx_seq_one_letter_code
_entity_poly.pdbx_strand_id
1 'polypeptide(L)'
;MITARAAATFEPVGRSVATARAFVRDTLQGWGFSEVVDDAVVLTSELVTNAVVHAGTAADVQCLRFESAVRIEVSDRYPERELPLHDAKKQIHPDHEGGRGLLLCSALASRWGVEYTAANKHVWFRLDLPQRPAGTRSAGPALPVQALPLADERVRVAVVQVDRGGIITRWNQDAAELFGHPGDQVTGKPLGDFAAWPQTPGTGHGIAEALRLSRWEGSYGVRDADGRILPVYGTHLRVRNTSGEPSTVCLLVREDERAVLQNPGRGMVAVERGAERGKAVDPFESFIGSPAPDDLDGLLQRTVERARDMLDGDAAYLLLATDDETELEVRASTGLPSARQRFARVPVEAGTGRYGSARMPAVHEDLTAVPGAVPLLAGTGMRSVVTVPLKVEGRLTGSLGVAAESPGRYTNEEALRLQFAADRIALAVESARLTELERLRRGSLSFLVEASDLLAGTLERDQTLALMAQMTVPTLANWCAVYTIADQASEPELAFVLHEDEDRIDGIKALLSRLAPPDPDPTPGARAWTAPSDAAHSSALRASLRSLGLGDAGRPATGPGTALATAAAVGGETVVLPLVARNRVIGMLTLGKSADERFRQEILELAEDLSRRAALALDNARLYSERTAISQSLQRSLLPPGLPVIPGVEVEVVYRAAGEGNEVGGDFYDVFPIRDGCWGFAIGDVCGTGPEAAAVTGLARHALRLLAREGFSGPSVLERLNAAILDEGARSRFLTLLYGEMWPQNDGSAVLKVVCAGHPLPLRLRQSGVVEPAAEPQPLLGVIEDLELVEQTVTLDPGDVLLCVTDGVTERREGTRMLGDDGLADVLATCTGLTAGAVAARIQRAVERFASDAPSDDMAILTMRVPEPELPA
;
A
#
# COMPACT_ATOMS: atom_id res chain seq x y z
N MET A 1 38.50 -24.92 -34.28
CA MET A 1 37.51 -23.94 -34.74
C MET A 1 36.67 -23.44 -33.56
N ILE A 2 36.20 -22.19 -33.59
CA ILE A 2 35.25 -21.65 -32.59
C ILE A 2 33.86 -22.17 -32.96
N THR A 3 33.18 -22.81 -32.01
CA THR A 3 31.87 -23.44 -32.22
C THR A 3 30.72 -22.64 -31.59
N ALA A 4 31.00 -21.63 -30.76
CA ALA A 4 30.04 -20.64 -30.23
C ALA A 4 30.78 -19.43 -29.62
N ARG A 5 30.12 -18.25 -29.57
CA ARG A 5 30.65 -17.02 -28.96
C ARG A 5 29.54 -16.26 -28.23
N ALA A 6 29.86 -15.64 -27.10
CA ALA A 6 29.03 -14.66 -26.41
C ALA A 6 29.90 -13.51 -25.92
N ALA A 7 29.38 -12.28 -25.93
CA ALA A 7 30.12 -11.11 -25.43
C ALA A 7 29.17 -10.14 -24.72
N ALA A 8 29.68 -9.45 -23.71
CA ALA A 8 28.98 -8.40 -22.98
C ALA A 8 29.97 -7.36 -22.46
N THR A 9 29.55 -6.10 -22.42
CA THR A 9 30.33 -4.96 -21.92
C THR A 9 29.79 -4.54 -20.56
N PHE A 10 30.70 -4.25 -19.62
CA PHE A 10 30.34 -3.87 -18.26
C PHE A 10 30.97 -2.53 -17.87
N GLU A 11 30.16 -1.65 -17.32
CA GLU A 11 30.57 -0.31 -16.87
C GLU A 11 31.54 -0.37 -15.67
N PRO A 12 32.39 0.65 -15.44
CA PRO A 12 33.39 0.69 -14.35
C PRO A 12 32.75 0.95 -12.96
N VAL A 13 31.84 0.09 -12.52
CA VAL A 13 31.18 0.15 -11.20
C VAL A 13 31.26 -1.19 -10.48
N GLY A 14 31.40 -1.21 -9.15
CA GLY A 14 31.66 -2.44 -8.38
C GLY A 14 30.65 -3.58 -8.59
N ARG A 15 29.37 -3.27 -8.88
CA ARG A 15 28.34 -4.27 -9.20
C ARG A 15 28.60 -5.04 -10.50
N SER A 16 29.34 -4.44 -11.44
CA SER A 16 29.66 -5.02 -12.75
C SER A 16 30.45 -6.32 -12.66
N VAL A 17 31.25 -6.51 -11.60
CA VAL A 17 31.96 -7.78 -11.37
C VAL A 17 30.97 -8.91 -11.12
N ALA A 18 29.92 -8.67 -10.32
CA ALA A 18 28.88 -9.66 -10.05
C ALA A 18 28.05 -9.96 -11.31
N THR A 19 27.70 -8.94 -12.09
CA THR A 19 26.98 -9.10 -13.36
C THR A 19 27.82 -9.83 -14.42
N ALA A 20 29.13 -9.58 -14.48
CA ALA A 20 30.04 -10.30 -15.37
C ALA A 20 30.20 -11.78 -14.97
N ARG A 21 30.26 -12.07 -13.66
CA ARG A 21 30.22 -13.47 -13.17
C ARG A 21 28.92 -14.17 -13.56
N ALA A 22 27.78 -13.50 -13.41
CA ALA A 22 26.48 -14.03 -13.82
C ALA A 22 26.45 -14.30 -15.32
N PHE A 23 26.91 -13.35 -16.14
CA PHE A 23 27.00 -13.51 -17.59
C PHE A 23 27.86 -14.71 -18.03
N VAL A 24 29.06 -14.89 -17.45
CA VAL A 24 29.92 -16.04 -17.77
C VAL A 24 29.32 -17.34 -17.27
N ARG A 25 28.74 -17.34 -16.05
CA ARG A 25 28.03 -18.49 -15.47
C ARG A 25 26.88 -18.93 -16.37
N ASP A 26 26.00 -18.01 -16.73
CA ASP A 26 24.84 -18.25 -17.59
C ASP A 26 25.25 -18.70 -18.99
N THR A 27 26.31 -18.13 -19.55
CA THR A 27 26.82 -18.50 -20.88
C THR A 27 27.35 -19.94 -20.89
N LEU A 28 28.17 -20.32 -19.90
CA LEU A 28 28.78 -21.65 -19.84
C LEU A 28 27.80 -22.74 -19.42
N GLN A 29 26.87 -22.41 -18.51
CA GLN A 29 25.74 -23.28 -18.20
C GLN A 29 24.84 -23.45 -19.43
N GLY A 30 24.56 -22.38 -20.17
CA GLY A 30 23.79 -22.43 -21.42
C GLY A 30 24.47 -23.26 -22.52
N TRP A 31 25.81 -23.30 -22.52
CA TRP A 31 26.56 -24.20 -23.39
C TRP A 31 26.62 -25.64 -22.88
N GLY A 32 26.15 -25.94 -21.67
CA GLY A 32 26.11 -27.26 -21.06
C GLY A 32 27.47 -27.72 -20.52
N PHE A 33 28.23 -26.81 -19.90
CA PHE A 33 29.56 -27.07 -19.34
C PHE A 33 29.65 -26.70 -17.84
N SER A 34 28.71 -27.21 -17.04
CA SER A 34 28.60 -26.90 -15.61
C SER A 34 29.86 -27.21 -14.79
N GLU A 35 30.69 -28.14 -15.25
CA GLU A 35 31.91 -28.58 -14.55
C GLU A 35 33.05 -27.56 -14.57
N VAL A 36 33.07 -26.63 -15.54
CA VAL A 36 34.12 -25.59 -15.65
C VAL A 36 33.62 -24.20 -15.24
N VAL A 37 32.36 -24.09 -14.82
CA VAL A 37 31.70 -22.82 -14.50
C VAL A 37 32.34 -22.14 -13.29
N ASP A 38 32.62 -22.88 -12.23
CA ASP A 38 33.12 -22.27 -11.01
C ASP A 38 34.55 -21.75 -11.19
N ASP A 39 35.41 -22.50 -11.87
CA ASP A 39 36.76 -22.05 -12.27
C ASP A 39 36.70 -20.84 -13.21
N ALA A 40 35.80 -20.85 -14.20
CA ALA A 40 35.61 -19.74 -15.12
C ALA A 40 35.11 -18.47 -14.43
N VAL A 41 34.20 -18.61 -13.46
CA VAL A 41 33.61 -17.50 -12.72
C VAL A 41 34.62 -16.87 -11.77
N VAL A 42 35.45 -17.67 -11.10
CA VAL A 42 36.55 -17.19 -10.25
C VAL A 42 37.55 -16.39 -11.09
N LEU A 43 38.02 -16.95 -12.21
CA LEU A 43 38.99 -16.27 -13.08
C LEU A 43 38.42 -15.00 -13.73
N THR A 44 37.15 -15.02 -14.14
CA THR A 44 36.45 -13.83 -14.66
C THR A 44 36.32 -12.75 -13.59
N SER A 45 36.01 -13.12 -12.34
CA SER A 45 35.93 -12.18 -11.22
C SER A 45 37.24 -11.43 -11.05
N GLU A 46 38.37 -12.14 -11.05
CA GLU A 46 39.69 -11.53 -10.90
C GLU A 46 40.05 -10.60 -12.07
N LEU A 47 39.79 -11.03 -13.31
CA LEU A 47 40.12 -10.22 -14.48
C LEU A 47 39.24 -8.97 -14.64
N VAL A 48 37.94 -9.09 -14.38
CA VAL A 48 37.00 -7.95 -14.44
C VAL A 48 37.20 -7.01 -13.26
N THR A 49 37.55 -7.51 -12.07
CA THR A 49 37.93 -6.63 -10.93
C THR A 49 39.16 -5.80 -11.25
N ASN A 50 40.15 -6.38 -11.94
CA ASN A 50 41.32 -5.63 -12.41
C ASN A 50 40.97 -4.53 -13.41
N ALA A 51 40.05 -4.78 -14.34
CA ALA A 51 39.61 -3.78 -15.32
C ALA A 51 38.71 -2.68 -14.71
N VAL A 52 37.69 -3.08 -13.94
CA VAL A 52 36.61 -2.19 -13.45
C VAL A 52 37.02 -1.46 -12.17
N VAL A 53 37.63 -2.15 -11.21
CA VAL A 53 37.94 -1.59 -9.88
C VAL A 53 39.34 -0.98 -9.83
N HIS A 54 40.33 -1.65 -10.44
CA HIS A 54 41.72 -1.18 -10.38
C HIS A 54 42.11 -0.25 -11.55
N ALA A 55 41.59 -0.48 -12.76
CA ALA A 55 41.84 0.40 -13.92
C ALA A 55 40.73 1.44 -14.17
N GLY A 56 39.54 1.28 -13.56
CA GLY A 56 38.44 2.24 -13.64
C GLY A 56 37.81 2.36 -15.02
N THR A 57 37.95 1.35 -15.87
CA THR A 57 37.50 1.38 -17.27
C THR A 57 36.42 0.32 -17.53
N ALA A 58 35.60 0.54 -18.55
CA ALA A 58 34.61 -0.46 -18.96
C ALA A 58 35.33 -1.74 -19.40
N ALA A 59 34.79 -2.88 -19.00
CA ALA A 59 35.36 -4.19 -19.27
C ALA A 59 34.52 -4.93 -20.32
N ASP A 60 35.13 -5.28 -21.45
CA ASP A 60 34.52 -6.12 -22.48
C ASP A 60 34.85 -7.58 -22.20
N VAL A 61 33.87 -8.40 -21.86
CA VAL A 61 34.04 -9.82 -21.57
C VAL A 61 33.50 -10.66 -22.72
N GLN A 62 34.30 -11.60 -23.21
CA GLN A 62 33.97 -12.47 -24.32
C GLN A 62 34.22 -13.93 -23.97
N CYS A 63 33.20 -14.77 -24.15
CA CYS A 63 33.30 -16.22 -24.05
C CYS A 63 33.40 -16.83 -25.45
N LEU A 64 34.33 -17.75 -25.65
CA LEU A 64 34.58 -18.46 -26.91
C LEU A 64 34.57 -19.96 -26.65
N ARG A 65 33.72 -20.70 -27.37
CA ARG A 65 33.66 -22.16 -27.32
C ARG A 65 34.50 -22.77 -28.42
N PHE A 66 35.31 -23.75 -28.08
CA PHE A 66 36.01 -24.64 -29.00
C PHE A 66 35.49 -26.08 -28.81
N GLU A 67 35.85 -26.99 -29.71
CA GLU A 67 35.40 -28.40 -29.63
C GLU A 67 35.81 -29.10 -28.32
N SER A 68 36.97 -28.76 -27.78
CA SER A 68 37.53 -29.38 -26.56
C SER A 68 37.83 -28.42 -25.42
N ALA A 69 37.46 -27.13 -25.55
CA ALA A 69 37.81 -26.11 -24.57
C ALA A 69 36.91 -24.87 -24.66
N VAL A 70 36.98 -24.02 -23.64
CA VAL A 70 36.40 -22.67 -23.62
C VAL A 70 37.50 -21.66 -23.34
N ARG A 71 37.49 -20.52 -24.04
CA ARG A 71 38.37 -19.36 -23.77
C ARG A 71 37.53 -18.18 -23.35
N ILE A 72 37.93 -17.48 -22.29
CA ILE A 72 37.30 -16.24 -21.83
C ILE A 72 38.32 -15.13 -21.95
N GLU A 73 37.89 -13.99 -22.49
CA GLU A 73 38.72 -12.83 -22.76
C GLU A 73 38.09 -11.61 -22.08
N VAL A 74 38.90 -10.82 -21.39
CA VAL A 74 38.51 -9.57 -20.75
C VAL A 74 39.37 -8.46 -21.33
N SER A 75 38.74 -7.43 -21.87
CA SER A 75 39.42 -6.32 -22.50
C SER A 75 39.14 -5.03 -21.74
N ASP A 76 40.17 -4.24 -21.47
CA ASP A 76 40.07 -2.91 -20.89
C ASP A 76 40.68 -1.84 -21.80
N ARG A 77 40.19 -0.60 -21.71
CA ARG A 77 40.80 0.57 -22.37
C ARG A 77 41.87 1.15 -21.45
N TYR A 78 43.13 1.14 -21.86
CA TYR A 78 44.24 1.59 -21.02
C TYR A 78 44.64 3.05 -21.34
N PRO A 79 44.57 4.00 -20.39
CA PRO A 79 45.17 5.32 -20.56
C PRO A 79 46.66 5.29 -20.14
N GLU A 80 47.52 5.84 -20.99
CA GLU A 80 48.98 6.01 -20.88
C GLU A 80 49.63 5.77 -19.49
N ARG A 81 50.47 4.73 -19.38
CA ARG A 81 51.54 4.64 -18.37
C ARG A 81 52.79 4.02 -19.01
N GLU A 82 53.95 4.67 -18.83
CA GLU A 82 55.23 4.22 -19.36
C GLU A 82 55.60 2.79 -18.89
N LEU A 83 56.17 2.01 -19.82
CA LEU A 83 56.66 0.66 -19.61
C LEU A 83 57.86 0.63 -18.64
N PRO A 84 57.85 -0.14 -17.54
CA PRO A 84 59.08 -0.51 -16.87
C PRO A 84 59.73 -1.66 -17.66
N LEU A 85 60.81 -1.35 -18.38
CA LEU A 85 61.77 -2.34 -18.86
C LEU A 85 62.18 -3.24 -17.68
N HIS A 86 61.98 -4.54 -17.82
CA HIS A 86 62.34 -5.53 -16.81
C HIS A 86 63.86 -5.59 -16.64
N ASP A 87 64.35 -5.19 -15.46
CA ASP A 87 65.68 -5.50 -14.98
C ASP A 87 65.60 -6.78 -14.12
N ALA A 88 66.31 -7.83 -14.54
CA ALA A 88 66.04 -9.23 -14.17
C ALA A 88 66.46 -9.65 -12.73
N LYS A 89 66.51 -8.74 -11.75
CA LYS A 89 66.96 -9.07 -10.38
C LYS A 89 66.28 -8.27 -9.27
N LYS A 90 64.97 -8.42 -9.08
CA LYS A 90 64.33 -8.11 -7.79
C LYS A 90 63.38 -9.22 -7.36
N GLN A 91 63.66 -9.80 -6.19
CA GLN A 91 62.79 -10.73 -5.47
C GLN A 91 61.46 -10.05 -5.15
N ILE A 92 60.36 -10.72 -5.49
CA ILE A 92 58.99 -10.30 -5.18
C ILE A 92 58.68 -10.73 -3.74
N HIS A 93 58.39 -9.76 -2.86
CA HIS A 93 57.97 -9.98 -1.47
C HIS A 93 56.44 -10.25 -1.42
N PRO A 94 55.91 -11.07 -0.49
CA PRO A 94 54.54 -11.60 -0.54
C PRO A 94 53.39 -10.59 -0.33
N ASP A 95 53.69 -9.32 -0.02
CA ASP A 95 52.72 -8.31 0.39
C ASP A 95 52.51 -7.19 -0.67
N HIS A 96 52.77 -7.45 -1.95
CA HIS A 96 52.35 -6.55 -3.04
C HIS A 96 51.02 -7.02 -3.65
N GLU A 97 49.99 -6.17 -3.59
CA GLU A 97 48.61 -6.46 -4.04
C GLU A 97 48.44 -6.62 -5.58
N GLY A 98 49.41 -6.17 -6.39
CA GLY A 98 49.27 -6.08 -7.85
C GLY A 98 49.57 -7.33 -8.69
N GLY A 99 49.52 -8.55 -8.14
CA GLY A 99 50.00 -9.76 -8.85
C GLY A 99 49.21 -11.07 -8.67
N ARG A 100 48.14 -11.10 -7.87
CA ARG A 100 47.43 -12.35 -7.52
C ARG A 100 46.53 -12.91 -8.64
N GLY A 101 45.93 -12.06 -9.47
CA GLY A 101 45.03 -12.50 -10.54
C GLY A 101 45.70 -13.38 -11.62
N LEU A 102 46.97 -13.11 -11.96
CA LEU A 102 47.73 -13.92 -12.91
C LEU A 102 48.21 -15.26 -12.31
N LEU A 103 48.43 -15.30 -10.99
CA LEU A 103 48.72 -16.54 -10.26
C LEU A 103 47.51 -17.49 -10.26
N LEU A 104 46.29 -16.96 -10.10
CA LEU A 104 45.04 -17.73 -10.23
C LEU A 104 44.84 -18.27 -11.65
N CYS A 105 45.06 -17.45 -12.70
CA CYS A 105 45.05 -17.92 -14.08
C CYS A 105 46.08 -19.04 -14.33
N SER A 106 47.26 -18.96 -13.71
CA SER A 106 48.28 -20.00 -13.85
C SER A 106 47.97 -21.31 -13.12
N ALA A 107 47.08 -21.27 -12.10
CA ALA A 107 46.71 -22.42 -11.31
C ALA A 107 45.47 -23.16 -11.85
N LEU A 108 44.49 -22.43 -12.41
CA LEU A 108 43.19 -22.98 -12.80
C LEU A 108 43.00 -23.12 -14.33
N ALA A 109 43.73 -22.34 -15.14
CA ALA A 109 43.57 -22.37 -16.59
C ALA A 109 44.56 -23.33 -17.27
N SER A 110 44.14 -24.01 -18.34
CA SER A 110 45.03 -24.82 -19.17
C SER A 110 46.02 -23.95 -19.96
N ARG A 111 45.61 -22.74 -20.35
CA ARG A 111 46.46 -21.67 -20.92
C ARG A 111 45.90 -20.30 -20.60
N TRP A 112 46.77 -19.30 -20.49
CA TRP A 112 46.37 -17.90 -20.38
C TRP A 112 47.39 -16.98 -21.05
N GLY A 113 47.00 -15.75 -21.36
CA GLY A 113 47.86 -14.77 -22.02
C GLY A 113 47.35 -13.34 -21.88
N VAL A 114 48.23 -12.40 -22.23
CA VAL A 114 47.92 -10.97 -22.31
C VAL A 114 48.36 -10.46 -23.66
N GLU A 115 47.45 -9.80 -24.37
CA GLU A 115 47.68 -9.21 -25.69
C GLU A 115 47.44 -7.70 -25.60
N TYR A 116 48.40 -6.92 -26.09
CA TYR A 116 48.32 -5.46 -26.07
C TYR A 116 48.08 -4.94 -27.48
N THR A 117 47.10 -4.05 -27.61
CA THR A 117 46.86 -3.26 -28.82
C THR A 117 47.05 -1.77 -28.50
N ALA A 118 47.12 -0.91 -29.52
CA ALA A 118 47.34 0.53 -29.33
C ALA A 118 46.25 1.23 -28.48
N ALA A 119 45.08 0.61 -28.30
CA ALA A 119 43.96 1.18 -27.55
C ALA A 119 43.48 0.31 -26.37
N ASN A 120 43.75 -1.01 -26.38
CA ASN A 120 43.19 -1.94 -25.42
C ASN A 120 44.21 -2.98 -24.93
N LYS A 121 44.05 -3.41 -23.67
CA LYS A 121 44.72 -4.59 -23.13
C LYS A 121 43.70 -5.73 -23.05
N HIS A 122 44.04 -6.86 -23.65
CA HIS A 122 43.23 -8.08 -23.63
C HIS A 122 43.91 -9.11 -22.72
N VAL A 123 43.21 -9.58 -21.69
CA VAL A 123 43.66 -10.67 -20.84
C VAL A 123 42.73 -11.86 -21.04
N TRP A 124 43.28 -13.03 -21.34
CA TRP A 124 42.49 -14.22 -21.65
C TRP A 124 42.98 -15.46 -20.94
N PHE A 125 42.06 -16.40 -20.70
CA PHE A 125 42.35 -17.72 -20.16
C PHE A 125 41.50 -18.80 -20.84
N ARG A 126 41.97 -20.05 -20.83
CA ARG A 126 41.35 -21.21 -21.48
C ARG A 126 41.20 -22.37 -20.49
N LEU A 127 40.05 -23.04 -20.53
CA LEU A 127 39.69 -24.22 -19.74
C LEU A 127 39.33 -25.38 -20.68
N ASP A 128 39.79 -26.59 -20.40
CA ASP A 128 39.48 -27.77 -21.22
C ASP A 128 38.16 -28.42 -20.78
N LEU A 129 37.42 -29.01 -21.72
CA LEU A 129 36.07 -29.55 -21.48
C LEU A 129 36.08 -31.09 -21.33
N PRO A 130 35.29 -31.67 -20.41
CA PRO A 130 35.11 -33.11 -20.28
C PRO A 130 34.24 -33.70 -21.41
N GLN A 131 34.43 -34.98 -21.76
CA GLN A 131 33.68 -35.66 -22.84
C GLN A 131 32.21 -35.95 -22.44
N ARG A 132 31.24 -35.66 -23.33
CA ARG A 132 29.79 -35.82 -23.09
C ARG A 132 29.27 -37.25 -23.31
N PRO A 133 28.30 -37.76 -22.50
CA PRO A 133 27.52 -38.96 -22.83
C PRO A 133 26.42 -38.67 -23.87
N ALA A 134 26.04 -39.67 -24.67
CA ALA A 134 25.06 -39.55 -25.75
C ALA A 134 23.60 -39.44 -25.24
N GLY A 135 22.81 -38.48 -25.77
CA GLY A 135 21.34 -38.47 -25.62
C GLY A 135 20.66 -37.12 -25.32
N THR A 136 21.38 -36.09 -24.86
CA THR A 136 20.80 -34.77 -24.55
C THR A 136 21.36 -33.71 -25.50
N ARG A 137 20.50 -32.94 -26.18
CA ARG A 137 20.92 -31.83 -27.06
C ARG A 137 20.37 -30.51 -26.53
N SER A 138 21.25 -29.55 -26.23
CA SER A 138 20.87 -28.13 -26.09
C SER A 138 20.76 -27.55 -27.49
N ALA A 139 19.61 -26.96 -27.83
CA ALA A 139 19.37 -26.36 -29.14
C ALA A 139 20.09 -25.00 -29.22
N GLY A 140 21.32 -25.01 -29.73
CA GLY A 140 21.96 -23.82 -30.30
C GLY A 140 21.89 -23.88 -31.83
N PRO A 141 21.88 -22.74 -32.55
CA PRO A 141 21.88 -22.76 -34.01
C PRO A 141 23.17 -23.43 -34.50
N ALA A 142 23.04 -24.60 -35.14
CA ALA A 142 24.12 -25.17 -35.94
C ALA A 142 24.06 -24.51 -37.32
N LEU A 143 24.94 -23.55 -37.57
CA LEU A 143 25.07 -22.95 -38.90
C LEU A 143 25.55 -24.02 -39.89
N PRO A 144 24.94 -24.15 -41.07
CA PRO A 144 25.48 -25.00 -42.12
C PRO A 144 26.90 -24.54 -42.45
N VAL A 145 27.88 -25.44 -42.38
CA VAL A 145 29.31 -25.15 -42.68
C VAL A 145 29.49 -24.51 -44.06
N GLN A 146 28.53 -24.74 -44.96
CA GLN A 146 28.49 -24.24 -46.33
C GLN A 146 28.03 -22.78 -46.45
N ALA A 147 27.41 -22.22 -45.41
CA ALA A 147 26.93 -20.84 -45.34
C ALA A 147 27.87 -19.92 -44.55
N LEU A 148 28.98 -20.44 -44.03
CA LEU A 148 30.05 -19.64 -43.44
C LEU A 148 30.98 -19.17 -44.57
N PRO A 149 31.28 -17.87 -44.69
CA PRO A 149 32.31 -17.43 -45.63
C PRO A 149 33.65 -18.07 -45.23
N LEU A 150 34.37 -18.59 -46.23
CA LEU A 150 35.77 -18.98 -46.08
C LEU A 150 36.55 -17.74 -45.64
N ALA A 151 36.89 -17.68 -44.36
CA ALA A 151 37.64 -16.59 -43.80
C ALA A 151 39.09 -16.66 -44.29
N ASP A 152 39.43 -15.79 -45.24
CA ASP A 152 40.82 -15.33 -45.40
C ASP A 152 40.95 -13.82 -45.65
N GLU A 153 39.89 -13.02 -45.51
CA GLU A 153 39.99 -11.55 -45.63
C GLU A 153 39.36 -10.83 -44.43
N ARG A 154 40.12 -9.92 -43.81
CA ARG A 154 39.63 -9.02 -42.76
C ARG A 154 38.53 -8.11 -43.34
N VAL A 155 37.35 -8.11 -42.73
CA VAL A 155 36.30 -7.11 -42.99
C VAL A 155 36.85 -5.73 -42.60
N ARG A 156 36.79 -4.77 -43.53
CA ARG A 156 37.34 -3.42 -43.36
C ARG A 156 36.22 -2.42 -43.15
N VAL A 157 36.24 -1.71 -42.02
CA VAL A 157 35.23 -0.69 -41.70
C VAL A 157 35.84 0.70 -41.88
N ALA A 158 35.45 1.37 -42.95
CA ALA A 158 35.85 2.73 -43.22
C ALA A 158 35.12 3.70 -42.28
N VAL A 159 35.88 4.52 -41.55
CA VAL A 159 35.37 5.51 -40.60
C VAL A 159 35.76 6.90 -41.09
N VAL A 160 34.73 7.69 -41.40
CA VAL A 160 34.88 9.04 -41.96
C VAL A 160 34.21 10.04 -41.03
N GLN A 161 34.94 11.04 -40.57
CA GLN A 161 34.38 12.11 -39.76
C GLN A 161 34.17 13.36 -40.61
N VAL A 162 32.99 13.97 -40.49
CA VAL A 162 32.56 15.13 -41.26
C VAL A 162 32.12 16.24 -40.30
N ASP A 163 32.44 17.49 -40.61
CA ASP A 163 31.98 18.63 -39.83
C ASP A 163 30.55 19.09 -40.22
N ARG A 164 30.06 20.16 -39.58
CA ARG A 164 28.73 20.73 -39.85
C ARG A 164 28.56 21.26 -41.27
N GLY A 165 29.66 21.60 -41.97
CA GLY A 165 29.68 22.08 -43.35
C GLY A 165 29.68 20.95 -44.39
N GLY A 166 29.81 19.68 -43.96
CA GLY A 166 29.94 18.55 -44.88
C GLY A 166 31.39 18.29 -45.31
N ILE A 167 32.37 18.90 -44.65
CA ILE A 167 33.80 18.75 -44.95
C ILE A 167 34.39 17.60 -44.15
N ILE A 168 35.19 16.76 -44.81
CA ILE A 168 35.84 15.60 -44.19
C ILE A 168 36.97 16.10 -43.28
N THR A 169 36.88 15.77 -41.99
CA THR A 169 37.87 16.15 -40.97
C THR A 169 38.76 14.98 -40.54
N ARG A 170 38.29 13.73 -40.66
CA ARG A 170 39.10 12.52 -40.47
C ARG A 170 38.73 11.42 -41.45
N TRP A 171 39.74 10.66 -41.84
CA TRP A 171 39.67 9.53 -42.76
C TRP A 171 40.60 8.44 -42.24
N ASN A 172 40.04 7.29 -41.82
CA ASN A 172 40.85 6.23 -41.23
C ASN A 172 41.58 5.38 -42.31
N GLN A 173 42.53 4.57 -41.86
CA GLN A 173 43.35 3.72 -42.73
C GLN A 173 42.49 2.74 -43.56
N ASP A 174 41.43 2.17 -42.97
CA ASP A 174 40.52 1.29 -43.69
C ASP A 174 39.76 2.02 -44.80
N ALA A 175 39.38 3.29 -44.62
CA ALA A 175 38.80 4.12 -45.68
C ALA A 175 39.81 4.43 -46.80
N ALA A 176 41.08 4.67 -46.44
CA ALA A 176 42.13 4.89 -47.42
C ALA A 176 42.39 3.65 -48.29
N GLU A 177 42.36 2.47 -47.67
CA GLU A 177 42.56 1.22 -48.39
C GLU A 177 41.30 0.75 -49.13
N LEU A 178 40.10 1.07 -48.62
CA LEU A 178 38.83 0.67 -49.24
C LEU A 178 38.50 1.52 -50.48
N PHE A 179 38.83 2.81 -50.46
CA PHE A 179 38.51 3.75 -51.53
C PHE A 179 39.73 4.26 -52.31
N GLY A 180 40.95 3.85 -51.92
CA GLY A 180 42.19 4.19 -52.62
C GLY A 180 42.67 5.64 -52.44
N HIS A 181 42.01 6.44 -51.62
CA HIS A 181 42.39 7.84 -51.35
C HIS A 181 43.11 7.96 -50.00
N PRO A 182 44.38 8.37 -49.95
CA PRO A 182 45.06 8.61 -48.68
C PRO A 182 44.46 9.84 -47.97
N GLY A 183 44.45 9.81 -46.63
CA GLY A 183 43.70 10.77 -45.83
C GLY A 183 44.11 12.24 -46.04
N ASP A 184 45.36 12.50 -46.40
CA ASP A 184 45.90 13.84 -46.71
C ASP A 184 45.33 14.44 -48.01
N GLN A 185 44.84 13.62 -48.94
CA GLN A 185 44.24 14.06 -50.21
C GLN A 185 42.73 14.32 -50.11
N VAL A 186 42.08 13.84 -49.04
CA VAL A 186 40.63 13.87 -48.85
C VAL A 186 40.21 14.81 -47.72
N THR A 187 41.03 14.91 -46.66
CA THR A 187 40.75 15.78 -45.52
C THR A 187 40.73 17.25 -45.95
N GLY A 188 39.69 17.99 -45.53
CA GLY A 188 39.45 19.37 -45.93
C GLY A 188 38.58 19.55 -47.19
N LYS A 189 38.14 18.46 -47.84
CA LYS A 189 37.22 18.48 -48.99
C LYS A 189 35.78 18.05 -48.60
N PRO A 190 34.75 18.47 -49.35
CA PRO A 190 33.37 18.03 -49.12
C PRO A 190 33.18 16.53 -49.35
N LEU A 191 32.44 15.84 -48.47
CA LEU A 191 32.10 14.41 -48.67
C LEU A 191 31.31 14.17 -49.96
N GLY A 192 30.55 15.16 -50.41
CA GLY A 192 29.76 15.09 -51.64
C GLY A 192 30.58 14.91 -52.92
N ASP A 193 31.86 15.28 -52.92
CA ASP A 193 32.74 15.11 -54.09
C ASP A 193 33.08 13.62 -54.31
N PHE A 194 33.15 12.87 -53.21
CA PHE A 194 33.49 11.44 -53.19
C PHE A 194 32.25 10.55 -53.15
N ALA A 195 31.14 11.00 -52.58
CA ALA A 195 29.92 10.21 -52.52
C ALA A 195 29.11 10.26 -53.83
N ALA A 196 28.84 9.10 -54.42
CA ALA A 196 27.87 8.90 -55.48
C ALA A 196 26.50 8.55 -54.87
N TRP A 197 25.77 9.59 -54.44
CA TRP A 197 24.46 9.46 -53.79
C TRP A 197 23.35 9.16 -54.81
N PRO A 198 22.53 8.10 -54.63
CA PRO A 198 21.43 7.81 -55.55
C PRO A 198 20.28 8.83 -55.36
N GLN A 199 19.70 9.32 -56.46
CA GLN A 199 18.37 9.96 -56.41
C GLN A 199 17.30 8.86 -56.33
N THR A 200 17.18 8.21 -55.18
CA THR A 200 16.15 7.17 -54.95
C THR A 200 14.77 7.83 -54.81
N PRO A 201 13.76 7.44 -55.60
CA PRO A 201 12.40 7.99 -55.47
C PRO A 201 11.78 7.58 -54.12
N GLY A 202 11.30 8.56 -53.34
CA GLY A 202 10.48 8.30 -52.14
C GLY A 202 10.98 8.92 -50.83
N THR A 203 12.21 9.43 -50.76
CA THR A 203 12.74 10.19 -49.62
C THR A 203 13.63 11.31 -50.16
N GLY A 204 13.06 12.48 -50.45
CA GLY A 204 13.71 13.56 -51.21
C GLY A 204 14.87 14.30 -50.54
N HIS A 205 15.81 13.61 -49.90
CA HIS A 205 16.91 14.21 -49.15
C HIS A 205 18.26 14.04 -49.83
N GLY A 206 19.00 15.15 -49.98
CA GLY A 206 20.40 15.12 -50.45
C GLY A 206 21.37 14.63 -49.36
N ILE A 207 22.59 14.23 -49.74
CA ILE A 207 23.62 13.78 -48.77
C ILE A 207 23.87 14.79 -47.64
N ALA A 208 23.78 16.09 -47.95
CA ALA A 208 23.91 17.16 -46.95
C ALA A 208 22.79 17.18 -45.91
N GLU A 209 21.59 16.71 -46.26
CA GLU A 209 20.46 16.57 -45.34
C GLU A 209 20.56 15.26 -44.55
N ALA A 210 21.00 14.16 -45.18
CA ALA A 210 21.27 12.91 -44.48
C ALA A 210 22.30 13.09 -43.35
N LEU A 211 23.37 13.85 -43.61
CA LEU A 211 24.39 14.18 -42.60
C LEU A 211 23.90 15.07 -41.46
N ARG A 212 22.74 15.74 -41.61
CA ARG A 212 22.12 16.59 -40.57
C ARG A 212 21.19 15.81 -39.66
N LEU A 213 20.72 14.64 -40.07
CA LEU A 213 19.87 13.76 -39.25
C LEU A 213 20.65 13.25 -38.03
N SER A 214 19.94 12.98 -36.93
CA SER A 214 20.57 12.43 -35.71
C SER A 214 21.18 11.05 -35.95
N ARG A 215 20.55 10.26 -36.81
CA ARG A 215 21.01 8.95 -37.31
C ARG A 215 20.44 8.71 -38.70
N TRP A 216 21.25 8.19 -39.61
CA TRP A 216 20.83 7.76 -40.94
C TRP A 216 21.51 6.44 -41.30
N GLU A 217 20.79 5.56 -41.99
CA GLU A 217 21.28 4.26 -42.46
C GLU A 217 20.81 4.00 -43.88
N GLY A 218 21.70 3.47 -44.72
CA GLY A 218 21.33 3.07 -46.07
C GLY A 218 22.51 2.84 -47.00
N SER A 219 22.20 2.32 -48.17
CA SER A 219 23.16 1.97 -49.22
C SER A 219 23.36 3.14 -50.18
N TYR A 220 24.62 3.46 -50.50
CA TYR A 220 24.97 4.45 -51.52
C TYR A 220 26.36 4.15 -52.11
N GLY A 221 26.76 4.87 -53.16
CA GLY A 221 28.07 4.68 -53.79
C GLY A 221 29.13 5.64 -53.25
N VAL A 222 30.40 5.23 -53.22
CA VAL A 222 31.56 6.10 -52.99
C VAL A 222 32.55 5.92 -54.13
N ARG A 223 33.05 7.01 -54.69
CA ARG A 223 34.02 7.02 -55.80
C ARG A 223 35.42 6.73 -55.28
N ASP A 224 36.03 5.69 -55.81
CA ASP A 224 37.43 5.37 -55.56
C ASP A 224 38.40 6.31 -56.31
N ALA A 225 39.71 6.14 -56.10
CA ALA A 225 40.75 6.95 -56.73
C ALA A 225 40.82 6.82 -58.26
N ASP A 226 40.31 5.71 -58.83
CA ASP A 226 40.22 5.46 -60.27
C ASP A 226 38.89 5.97 -60.88
N GLY A 227 38.02 6.59 -60.06
CA GLY A 227 36.74 7.15 -60.46
C GLY A 227 35.60 6.13 -60.55
N ARG A 228 35.80 4.88 -60.10
CA ARG A 228 34.77 3.84 -60.06
C ARG A 228 33.90 4.01 -58.83
N ILE A 229 32.60 3.70 -58.96
CA ILE A 229 31.65 3.79 -57.85
C ILE A 229 31.63 2.45 -57.11
N LEU A 230 32.10 2.45 -55.86
CA LEU A 230 32.04 1.32 -54.96
C LEU A 230 30.71 1.36 -54.17
N PRO A 231 29.85 0.34 -54.23
CA PRO A 231 28.62 0.29 -53.43
C PRO A 231 28.95 0.00 -51.96
N VAL A 232 28.45 0.86 -51.07
CA VAL A 232 28.68 0.76 -49.63
C VAL A 232 27.38 0.87 -48.84
N TYR A 233 27.32 0.16 -47.72
CA TYR A 233 26.31 0.38 -46.70
C TYR A 233 26.87 1.31 -45.64
N GLY A 234 26.17 2.41 -45.36
CA GLY A 234 26.62 3.43 -44.43
C GLY A 234 25.68 3.69 -43.28
N THR A 235 26.26 3.89 -42.09
CA THR A 235 25.56 4.43 -40.91
C THR A 235 26.18 5.78 -40.55
N HIS A 236 25.37 6.83 -40.56
CA HIS A 236 25.79 8.18 -40.16
C HIS A 236 25.27 8.47 -38.76
N LEU A 237 26.18 8.82 -37.84
CA LEU A 237 25.90 9.07 -36.43
C LEU A 237 26.39 10.47 -36.08
N ARG A 238 25.46 11.30 -35.60
CA ARG A 238 25.82 12.65 -35.17
C ARG A 238 26.44 12.60 -33.78
N VAL A 239 27.67 13.10 -33.68
CA VAL A 239 28.48 13.16 -32.47
C VAL A 239 28.98 14.60 -32.23
N ARG A 240 29.66 14.84 -31.11
CA ARG A 240 30.37 16.11 -30.88
C ARG A 240 31.87 15.84 -30.98
N ASN A 241 32.60 16.71 -31.66
CA ASN A 241 34.05 16.60 -31.74
C ASN A 241 34.72 17.01 -30.41
N THR A 242 36.05 16.89 -30.32
CA THR A 242 36.84 17.19 -29.11
C THR A 242 36.78 18.66 -28.67
N SER A 243 36.30 19.58 -29.52
CA SER A 243 36.04 20.99 -29.19
C SER A 243 34.57 21.29 -28.88
N GLY A 244 33.69 20.28 -28.84
CA GLY A 244 32.27 20.40 -28.48
C GLY A 244 31.32 20.76 -29.63
N GLU A 245 31.85 20.94 -30.84
CA GLU A 245 31.08 21.28 -32.04
C GLU A 245 30.43 20.04 -32.67
N PRO A 246 29.22 20.18 -33.26
CA PRO A 246 28.51 19.05 -33.86
C PRO A 246 29.22 18.55 -35.13
N SER A 247 29.52 17.25 -35.15
CA SER A 247 30.21 16.53 -36.23
C SER A 247 29.48 15.20 -36.51
N THR A 248 29.59 14.66 -37.71
CA THR A 248 28.95 13.40 -38.09
C THR A 248 30.00 12.35 -38.41
N VAL A 249 29.92 11.19 -37.75
CA VAL A 249 30.78 10.02 -38.04
C VAL A 249 30.00 9.08 -38.95
N CYS A 250 30.59 8.75 -40.09
CA CYS A 250 30.07 7.81 -41.07
C CYS A 250 30.88 6.52 -40.98
N LEU A 251 30.20 5.42 -40.65
CA LEU A 251 30.75 4.07 -40.71
C LEU A 251 30.31 3.44 -42.03
N LEU A 252 31.26 3.00 -42.85
CA LEU A 252 31.03 2.48 -44.19
C LEU A 252 31.68 1.10 -44.32
N VAL A 253 30.92 0.15 -44.84
CA VAL A 253 31.40 -1.18 -45.27
C VAL A 253 30.93 -1.45 -46.69
N ARG A 254 31.51 -2.43 -47.37
CA ARG A 254 30.97 -2.84 -48.67
C ARG A 254 29.53 -3.33 -48.50
N GLU A 255 28.69 -3.13 -49.51
CA GLU A 255 27.25 -3.45 -49.43
C GLU A 255 26.97 -4.93 -49.10
N ASP A 256 27.81 -5.85 -49.58
CA ASP A 256 27.76 -7.28 -49.28
C ASP A 256 28.16 -7.61 -47.82
N GLU A 257 28.87 -6.71 -47.16
CA GLU A 257 29.28 -6.79 -45.75
C GLU A 257 28.34 -6.02 -44.81
N ARG A 258 27.18 -5.52 -45.30
CA ARG A 258 26.26 -4.67 -44.51
C ARG A 258 25.82 -5.25 -43.17
N ALA A 259 25.80 -6.58 -43.03
CA ALA A 259 25.49 -7.27 -41.77
C ALA A 259 26.43 -6.88 -40.62
N VAL A 260 27.59 -6.31 -40.93
CA VAL A 260 28.60 -5.83 -39.95
C VAL A 260 28.14 -4.54 -39.26
N LEU A 261 27.39 -3.68 -39.96
CA LEU A 261 26.88 -2.41 -39.42
C LEU A 261 25.37 -2.40 -39.17
N GLN A 262 24.63 -3.32 -39.78
CA GLN A 262 23.18 -3.40 -39.67
C GLN A 262 22.77 -3.99 -38.31
N ASN A 263 22.05 -3.20 -37.52
CA ASN A 263 21.50 -3.67 -36.25
C ASN A 263 20.38 -4.69 -36.53
N PRO A 264 20.34 -5.88 -35.91
CA PRO A 264 19.29 -6.86 -36.16
C PRO A 264 18.00 -6.39 -35.45
N GLY A 265 17.21 -5.56 -36.15
CA GLY A 265 15.95 -5.06 -35.63
C GLY A 265 15.42 -3.81 -36.33
N ARG A 266 15.04 -3.94 -37.60
CA ARG A 266 13.91 -3.26 -38.29
C ARG A 266 14.03 -3.46 -39.81
N GLY A 267 13.69 -4.67 -40.27
CA GLY A 267 13.45 -4.93 -41.68
C GLY A 267 12.06 -4.44 -42.07
N MET A 268 11.99 -3.24 -42.63
CA MET A 268 10.81 -2.77 -43.36
C MET A 268 10.71 -3.59 -44.65
N VAL A 269 9.60 -4.33 -44.82
CA VAL A 269 9.26 -5.04 -46.04
C VAL A 269 9.11 -4.01 -47.16
N ALA A 270 9.99 -4.06 -48.17
CA ALA A 270 9.80 -3.31 -49.39
C ALA A 270 8.61 -3.89 -50.15
N VAL A 271 7.53 -3.13 -50.16
CA VAL A 271 6.32 -3.39 -50.94
C VAL A 271 6.64 -3.14 -52.41
N GLU A 272 6.83 -4.20 -53.19
CA GLU A 272 6.60 -4.14 -54.63
C GLU A 272 5.10 -3.93 -54.86
N ARG A 273 4.74 -2.70 -55.24
CA ARG A 273 3.39 -2.37 -55.69
C ARG A 273 3.17 -2.95 -57.08
N GLY A 274 2.44 -4.06 -57.13
CA GLY A 274 1.91 -4.64 -58.35
C GLY A 274 0.57 -5.34 -58.10
N ALA A 275 -0.50 -4.55 -58.13
CA ALA A 275 -1.89 -4.92 -58.41
C ALA A 275 -2.66 -5.86 -57.44
N GLU A 276 -3.87 -5.37 -57.14
CA GLU A 276 -5.09 -6.05 -56.66
C GLU A 276 -5.33 -6.26 -55.16
N ARG A 277 -6.57 -5.95 -54.79
CA ARG A 277 -7.12 -5.74 -53.45
C ARG A 277 -7.41 -7.09 -52.76
N GLY A 278 -6.82 -7.29 -51.59
CA GLY A 278 -7.29 -8.24 -50.57
C GLY A 278 -6.76 -7.82 -49.20
N LYS A 279 -7.64 -7.61 -48.21
CA LYS A 279 -7.24 -7.32 -46.82
C LYS A 279 -6.39 -8.48 -46.29
N ALA A 280 -5.08 -8.30 -46.17
CA ALA A 280 -4.22 -9.22 -45.42
C ALA A 280 -4.37 -8.90 -43.92
N VAL A 281 -5.01 -9.80 -43.19
CA VAL A 281 -4.97 -9.83 -41.72
C VAL A 281 -3.53 -10.09 -41.30
N ASP A 282 -3.01 -9.31 -40.35
CA ASP A 282 -1.67 -9.52 -39.78
C ASP A 282 -1.63 -10.95 -39.18
N PRO A 283 -0.67 -11.82 -39.57
CA PRO A 283 -0.52 -13.16 -39.00
C PRO A 283 -0.49 -13.16 -37.46
N PHE A 284 -0.11 -12.03 -36.83
CA PHE A 284 -0.15 -11.81 -35.40
C PHE A 284 -1.56 -11.74 -34.79
N GLU A 285 -2.49 -11.02 -35.41
CA GLU A 285 -3.91 -11.01 -34.97
C GLU A 285 -4.52 -12.40 -35.09
N SER A 286 -4.08 -13.18 -36.08
CA SER A 286 -4.51 -14.57 -36.22
C SER A 286 -3.95 -15.50 -35.14
N PHE A 287 -2.81 -15.18 -34.51
CA PHE A 287 -2.12 -16.01 -33.49
C PHE A 287 -2.53 -15.73 -32.04
N ILE A 288 -3.12 -14.58 -31.72
CA ILE A 288 -3.59 -14.29 -30.35
C ILE A 288 -5.09 -13.98 -30.31
N GLY A 289 -5.67 -13.49 -31.42
CA GLY A 289 -6.89 -12.69 -31.37
C GLY A 289 -6.61 -11.35 -30.69
N SER A 290 -7.36 -10.30 -31.01
CA SER A 290 -7.28 -9.06 -30.21
C SER A 290 -7.67 -9.40 -28.77
N PRO A 291 -6.76 -9.28 -27.78
CA PRO A 291 -7.14 -9.54 -26.40
C PRO A 291 -8.14 -8.48 -25.94
N ALA A 292 -9.16 -8.89 -25.21
CA ALA A 292 -9.81 -7.96 -24.30
C ALA A 292 -8.75 -7.54 -23.25
N PRO A 293 -8.66 -6.26 -22.86
CA PRO A 293 -7.55 -5.75 -22.04
C PRO A 293 -7.36 -6.41 -20.66
N ASP A 294 -8.34 -7.18 -20.16
CA ASP A 294 -8.49 -7.41 -18.71
C ASP A 294 -8.52 -8.89 -18.25
N ASP A 295 -8.20 -9.87 -19.10
CA ASP A 295 -8.32 -11.31 -18.73
C ASP A 295 -7.01 -12.08 -18.96
N LEU A 296 -6.17 -12.10 -17.92
CA LEU A 296 -4.91 -12.88 -17.89
C LEU A 296 -5.20 -14.38 -18.07
N ASP A 297 -6.16 -14.94 -17.34
CA ASP A 297 -6.44 -16.38 -17.39
C ASP A 297 -6.93 -16.80 -18.78
N GLY A 298 -7.79 -15.98 -19.41
CA GLY A 298 -8.21 -16.20 -20.79
C GLY A 298 -7.06 -16.07 -21.80
N LEU A 299 -6.12 -15.13 -21.60
CA LEU A 299 -4.92 -15.02 -22.43
C LEU A 299 -4.06 -16.28 -22.30
N LEU A 300 -3.77 -16.71 -21.08
CA LEU A 300 -2.95 -17.89 -20.79
C LEU A 300 -3.58 -19.16 -21.37
N GLN A 301 -4.89 -19.34 -21.20
CA GLN A 301 -5.60 -20.51 -21.73
C GLN A 301 -5.54 -20.57 -23.26
N ARG A 302 -5.81 -19.45 -23.95
CA ARG A 302 -5.70 -19.36 -25.42
C ARG A 302 -4.27 -19.61 -25.91
N THR A 303 -3.28 -19.10 -25.18
CA THR A 303 -1.87 -19.33 -25.49
C THR A 303 -1.53 -20.82 -25.46
N VAL A 304 -1.97 -21.53 -24.42
CA VAL A 304 -1.70 -22.96 -24.25
C VAL A 304 -2.42 -23.80 -25.31
N GLU A 305 -3.68 -23.49 -25.61
CA GLU A 305 -4.44 -24.17 -26.67
C GLU A 305 -3.77 -24.02 -28.04
N ARG A 306 -3.34 -22.81 -28.39
CA ARG A 306 -2.65 -22.56 -29.66
C ARG A 306 -1.27 -23.15 -29.72
N ALA A 307 -0.53 -23.19 -28.60
CA ALA A 307 0.76 -23.86 -28.54
C ALA A 307 0.63 -25.36 -28.79
N ARG A 308 -0.39 -26.00 -28.20
CA ARG A 308 -0.73 -27.41 -28.48
C ARG A 308 -1.03 -27.60 -29.97
N ASP A 309 -1.93 -26.80 -30.52
CA ASP A 309 -2.40 -26.96 -31.90
C ASP A 309 -1.29 -26.64 -32.92
N MET A 310 -0.40 -25.67 -32.63
CA MET A 310 0.73 -25.28 -33.48
C MET A 310 1.74 -26.42 -33.67
N LEU A 311 1.95 -27.22 -32.62
CA LEU A 311 2.88 -28.35 -32.65
C LEU A 311 2.18 -29.71 -32.78
N ASP A 312 0.86 -29.72 -32.95
CA ASP A 312 0.04 -30.93 -33.04
C ASP A 312 0.38 -31.90 -31.88
N GLY A 313 0.36 -31.35 -30.67
CA GLY A 313 0.63 -32.06 -29.42
C GLY A 313 -0.65 -32.55 -28.73
N ASP A 314 -0.50 -33.50 -27.81
CA ASP A 314 -1.63 -34.06 -27.06
C ASP A 314 -1.97 -33.21 -25.82
N ALA A 315 -0.98 -32.52 -25.26
CA ALA A 315 -1.14 -31.62 -24.12
C ALA A 315 -0.21 -30.41 -24.20
N ALA A 316 -0.60 -29.32 -23.54
CA ALA A 316 0.27 -28.16 -23.35
C ALA A 316 0.04 -27.53 -21.96
N TYR A 317 1.03 -26.79 -21.48
CA TYR A 317 1.00 -26.12 -20.19
C TYR A 317 1.81 -24.83 -20.20
N LEU A 318 1.41 -23.88 -19.36
CA LEU A 318 2.12 -22.65 -19.10
C LEU A 318 2.31 -22.44 -17.60
N LEU A 319 3.56 -22.17 -17.25
CA LEU A 319 4.05 -21.91 -15.91
C LEU A 319 4.47 -20.45 -15.80
N LEU A 320 4.13 -19.75 -14.73
CA LEU A 320 4.64 -18.40 -14.43
C LEU A 320 5.58 -18.44 -13.23
N ALA A 321 6.64 -17.63 -13.28
CA ALA A 321 7.58 -17.51 -12.17
C ALA A 321 6.97 -16.76 -10.97
N THR A 322 7.27 -17.21 -9.76
CA THR A 322 7.01 -16.45 -8.53
C THR A 322 7.81 -15.14 -8.53
N ASP A 323 7.44 -14.18 -7.67
CA ASP A 323 8.06 -12.84 -7.66
C ASP A 323 9.56 -12.89 -7.35
N ASP A 324 10.00 -13.90 -6.61
CA ASP A 324 11.40 -14.19 -6.24
C ASP A 324 12.14 -15.09 -7.25
N GLU A 325 11.48 -15.51 -8.34
CA GLU A 325 12.01 -16.38 -9.40
C GLU A 325 12.53 -17.75 -8.92
N THR A 326 12.13 -18.19 -7.73
CA THR A 326 12.60 -19.48 -7.17
C THR A 326 11.71 -20.63 -7.60
N GLU A 327 10.43 -20.38 -7.89
CA GLU A 327 9.44 -21.39 -8.24
C GLU A 327 8.63 -20.98 -9.49
N LEU A 328 8.10 -21.98 -10.19
CA LEU A 328 7.21 -21.87 -11.33
C LEU A 328 5.85 -22.47 -10.96
N GLU A 329 4.78 -21.68 -11.10
CA GLU A 329 3.41 -22.11 -10.81
C GLU A 329 2.64 -22.39 -12.10
N VAL A 330 1.93 -23.52 -12.16
CA VAL A 330 1.03 -23.83 -13.28
C VAL A 330 -0.14 -22.85 -13.28
N ARG A 331 -0.26 -22.05 -14.35
CA ARG A 331 -1.34 -21.07 -14.50
C ARG A 331 -2.35 -21.43 -15.59
N ALA A 332 -1.95 -22.19 -16.60
CA ALA A 332 -2.85 -22.72 -17.62
C ALA A 332 -2.38 -24.08 -18.13
N SER A 333 -3.33 -24.94 -18.52
CA SER A 333 -3.04 -26.24 -19.12
C SER A 333 -4.18 -26.74 -19.98
N THR A 334 -3.87 -27.56 -20.98
CA THR A 334 -4.86 -28.24 -21.82
C THR A 334 -4.37 -29.67 -22.11
N GLY A 335 -5.29 -30.64 -22.18
CA GLY A 335 -4.94 -32.06 -22.38
C GLY A 335 -4.33 -32.78 -21.16
N LEU A 336 -4.31 -32.14 -19.97
CA LEU A 336 -3.84 -32.76 -18.71
C LEU A 336 -5.00 -33.08 -17.75
N PRO A 337 -4.94 -34.17 -16.95
CA PRO A 337 -5.99 -34.54 -15.99
C PRO A 337 -6.23 -33.49 -14.88
N SER A 338 -7.49 -33.26 -14.50
CA SER A 338 -7.95 -32.17 -13.62
C SER A 338 -7.33 -32.13 -12.22
N ALA A 339 -6.86 -33.27 -11.69
CA ALA A 339 -6.27 -33.36 -10.35
C ALA A 339 -4.93 -32.60 -10.19
N ARG A 340 -4.32 -32.14 -11.30
CA ARG A 340 -3.04 -31.40 -11.29
C ARG A 340 -3.15 -29.94 -11.72
N GLN A 341 -4.37 -29.46 -11.95
CA GLN A 341 -4.64 -28.11 -12.49
C GLN A 341 -4.49 -26.98 -11.45
N ARG A 342 -4.28 -27.30 -10.16
CA ARG A 342 -4.24 -26.30 -9.09
C ARG A 342 -2.96 -26.45 -8.24
N PHE A 343 -2.03 -25.51 -8.42
CA PHE A 343 -0.90 -25.20 -7.54
C PHE A 343 0.27 -26.21 -7.45
N ALA A 344 0.57 -26.94 -8.53
CA ALA A 344 1.87 -27.62 -8.60
C ALA A 344 2.99 -26.57 -8.79
N ARG A 345 3.74 -26.30 -7.71
CA ARG A 345 4.95 -25.47 -7.76
C ARG A 345 6.13 -26.32 -8.19
N VAL A 346 6.89 -25.83 -9.17
CA VAL A 346 8.10 -26.48 -9.67
C VAL A 346 9.28 -25.56 -9.37
N PRO A 347 10.27 -25.96 -8.55
CA PRO A 347 11.44 -25.13 -8.30
C PRO A 347 12.21 -24.87 -9.60
N VAL A 348 12.67 -23.63 -9.78
CA VAL A 348 13.45 -23.18 -10.96
C VAL A 348 14.84 -23.84 -10.99
N GLU A 349 15.40 -24.14 -9.82
CA GLU A 349 16.68 -24.83 -9.63
C GLU A 349 16.47 -26.21 -8.99
N ALA A 350 16.11 -27.22 -9.76
CA ALA A 350 16.24 -28.60 -9.29
C ALA A 350 17.74 -28.98 -9.27
N GLY A 351 18.32 -29.03 -8.06
CA GLY A 351 19.75 -29.23 -7.81
C GLY A 351 20.36 -30.53 -8.36
N THR A 352 21.69 -30.52 -8.54
CA THR A 352 22.68 -31.59 -8.91
C THR A 352 22.30 -32.75 -9.85
N GLY A 353 21.09 -32.81 -10.40
CA GLY A 353 20.58 -33.88 -11.22
C GLY A 353 19.61 -33.39 -12.29
N ARG A 354 20.15 -33.13 -13.49
CA ARG A 354 19.46 -33.33 -14.78
C ARG A 354 18.10 -32.65 -14.98
N TYR A 355 18.00 -31.39 -14.58
CA TYR A 355 17.09 -30.45 -15.23
C TYR A 355 17.88 -29.63 -16.27
N GLY A 356 17.47 -29.66 -17.53
CA GLY A 356 17.88 -28.64 -18.48
C GLY A 356 17.30 -27.32 -17.98
N SER A 357 18.16 -26.34 -17.69
CA SER A 357 17.78 -25.03 -17.16
C SER A 357 16.44 -24.56 -17.75
N ALA A 358 15.45 -24.23 -16.90
CA ALA A 358 14.18 -23.62 -17.32
C ALA A 358 14.37 -22.30 -18.10
N ARG A 359 15.63 -21.83 -18.23
CA ARG A 359 16.07 -20.67 -19.00
C ARG A 359 16.48 -21.02 -20.45
N MET A 360 16.39 -22.26 -20.91
CA MET A 360 16.66 -22.62 -22.31
C MET A 360 15.60 -23.56 -22.89
N PRO A 361 15.39 -23.53 -24.23
CA PRO A 361 14.63 -24.57 -24.91
C PRO A 361 15.18 -25.96 -24.62
N ALA A 362 14.31 -26.85 -24.17
CA ALA A 362 14.62 -28.24 -23.90
C ALA A 362 13.70 -29.14 -24.72
N VAL A 363 14.28 -30.16 -25.36
CA VAL A 363 13.56 -31.20 -26.09
C VAL A 363 13.89 -32.54 -25.45
N HIS A 364 12.85 -33.23 -25.00
CA HIS A 364 12.94 -34.59 -24.52
C HIS A 364 12.20 -35.51 -25.50
N GLU A 365 12.98 -36.25 -26.28
CA GLU A 365 12.46 -37.21 -27.27
C GLU A 365 11.76 -38.39 -26.58
N ASP A 366 12.25 -38.85 -25.43
CA ASP A 366 11.56 -39.85 -24.61
C ASP A 366 11.72 -39.57 -23.11
N LEU A 367 10.63 -39.25 -22.42
CA LEU A 367 10.54 -39.01 -20.99
C LEU A 367 10.84 -40.26 -20.16
N THR A 368 10.74 -41.47 -20.73
CA THR A 368 11.15 -42.70 -20.06
C THR A 368 12.67 -42.84 -19.97
N ALA A 369 13.41 -42.21 -20.87
CA ALA A 369 14.88 -42.20 -20.82
C ALA A 369 15.41 -41.29 -19.71
N VAL A 370 14.62 -40.30 -19.28
CA VAL A 370 14.94 -39.38 -18.19
C VAL A 370 13.70 -39.16 -17.29
N PRO A 371 13.33 -40.15 -16.45
CA PRO A 371 12.18 -40.03 -15.56
C PRO A 371 12.35 -38.85 -14.60
N GLY A 372 11.33 -38.01 -14.48
CA GLY A 372 11.36 -36.81 -13.63
C GLY A 372 11.87 -35.54 -14.29
N ALA A 373 12.21 -35.56 -15.58
CA ALA A 373 12.61 -34.36 -16.34
C ALA A 373 11.52 -33.28 -16.38
N VAL A 374 10.24 -33.66 -16.30
CA VAL A 374 9.10 -32.75 -16.12
C VAL A 374 8.11 -33.40 -15.12
N PRO A 375 8.19 -33.10 -13.81
CA PRO A 375 7.34 -33.68 -12.76
C PRO A 375 5.85 -33.53 -13.03
N LEU A 376 5.44 -32.41 -13.67
CA LEU A 376 4.06 -32.17 -14.06
C LEU A 376 3.48 -33.29 -14.94
N LEU A 377 4.31 -33.91 -15.79
CA LEU A 377 3.93 -34.98 -16.74
C LEU A 377 4.15 -36.39 -16.18
N ALA A 378 4.64 -36.55 -14.95
CA ALA A 378 4.92 -37.87 -14.39
C ALA A 378 3.62 -38.67 -14.21
N GLY A 379 3.48 -39.81 -14.91
CA GLY A 379 2.28 -40.65 -14.81
C GLY A 379 1.07 -40.14 -15.60
N THR A 380 1.24 -39.19 -16.52
CA THR A 380 0.16 -38.74 -17.44
C THR A 380 0.09 -39.55 -18.74
N GLY A 381 1.08 -40.41 -19.02
CA GLY A 381 1.18 -41.16 -20.28
C GLY A 381 1.99 -40.46 -21.38
N MET A 382 2.37 -39.19 -21.17
CA MET A 382 3.16 -38.43 -22.12
C MET A 382 4.58 -39.00 -22.25
N ARG A 383 5.07 -39.12 -23.49
CA ARG A 383 6.37 -39.71 -23.80
C ARG A 383 7.37 -38.74 -24.38
N SER A 384 6.96 -37.66 -25.03
CA SER A 384 7.90 -36.61 -25.47
C SER A 384 7.39 -35.23 -25.08
N VAL A 385 8.30 -34.28 -24.89
CA VAL A 385 7.97 -32.90 -24.52
C VAL A 385 9.00 -31.92 -25.06
N VAL A 386 8.50 -30.78 -25.49
CA VAL A 386 9.31 -29.59 -25.76
C VAL A 386 8.91 -28.50 -24.77
N THR A 387 9.90 -27.82 -24.19
CA THR A 387 9.68 -26.75 -23.20
C THR A 387 10.56 -25.57 -23.56
N VAL A 388 10.00 -24.36 -23.53
CA VAL A 388 10.71 -23.12 -23.83
C VAL A 388 10.50 -22.09 -22.72
N PRO A 389 11.51 -21.26 -22.41
CA PRO A 389 11.37 -20.14 -21.49
C PRO A 389 10.56 -18.99 -22.09
N LEU A 390 9.76 -18.33 -21.24
CA LEU A 390 9.24 -16.98 -21.47
C LEU A 390 10.21 -15.99 -20.84
N LYS A 391 10.77 -15.08 -21.64
CA LYS A 391 11.72 -14.07 -21.16
C LYS A 391 11.33 -12.67 -21.59
N VAL A 392 11.49 -11.73 -20.68
CA VAL A 392 11.36 -10.29 -20.94
C VAL A 392 12.63 -9.62 -20.42
N GLU A 393 13.34 -8.89 -21.28
CA GLU A 393 14.61 -8.20 -20.95
C GLU A 393 15.68 -9.11 -20.29
N GLY A 394 15.68 -10.41 -20.63
CA GLY A 394 16.62 -11.39 -20.08
C GLY A 394 16.18 -12.05 -18.77
N ARG A 395 15.10 -11.57 -18.14
CA ARG A 395 14.47 -12.16 -16.94
C ARG A 395 13.54 -13.31 -17.32
N LEU A 396 13.54 -14.40 -16.54
CA LEU A 396 12.62 -15.53 -16.74
C LEU A 396 11.25 -15.20 -16.13
N THR A 397 10.23 -14.99 -16.96
CA THR A 397 8.87 -14.69 -16.49
C THR A 397 7.98 -15.93 -16.41
N GLY A 398 8.36 -17.02 -17.10
CA GLY A 398 7.63 -18.27 -17.10
C GLY A 398 8.19 -19.32 -18.04
N SER A 399 7.43 -20.39 -18.28
CA SER A 399 7.79 -21.47 -19.19
C SER A 399 6.55 -22.01 -19.92
N LEU A 400 6.68 -22.28 -21.20
CA LEU A 400 5.65 -22.86 -22.06
C LEU A 400 6.11 -24.23 -22.53
N GLY A 401 5.26 -25.25 -22.38
CA GLY A 401 5.58 -26.61 -22.80
C GLY A 401 4.45 -27.27 -23.58
N VAL A 402 4.83 -28.14 -24.52
CA VAL A 402 3.93 -28.97 -25.32
C VAL A 402 4.42 -30.41 -25.27
N ALA A 403 3.51 -31.34 -24.95
CA ALA A 403 3.80 -32.75 -24.72
C ALA A 403 2.99 -33.64 -25.68
N ALA A 404 3.50 -34.83 -25.97
CA ALA A 404 2.83 -35.84 -26.77
C ALA A 404 3.00 -37.24 -26.17
N GLU A 405 2.03 -38.12 -26.43
CA GLU A 405 2.02 -39.52 -26.01
C GLU A 405 2.98 -40.39 -26.85
N SER A 406 3.36 -39.93 -28.05
CA SER A 406 4.36 -40.58 -28.89
C SER A 406 5.80 -40.15 -28.55
N PRO A 407 6.79 -41.07 -28.50
CA PRO A 407 8.19 -40.71 -28.37
C PRO A 407 8.74 -40.14 -29.69
N GLY A 408 9.81 -39.35 -29.61
CA GLY A 408 10.56 -38.82 -30.75
C GLY A 408 9.79 -37.80 -31.60
N ARG A 409 8.68 -37.24 -31.09
CA ARG A 409 7.82 -36.34 -31.85
C ARG A 409 8.42 -34.95 -32.06
N TYR A 410 9.12 -34.44 -31.06
CA TYR A 410 9.67 -33.09 -31.09
C TYR A 410 11.16 -33.12 -31.36
N THR A 411 11.60 -32.18 -32.19
CA THR A 411 13.00 -31.91 -32.52
C THR A 411 13.37 -30.48 -32.16
N ASN A 412 14.62 -30.09 -32.44
CA ASN A 412 15.07 -28.71 -32.27
C ASN A 412 14.28 -27.72 -33.14
N GLU A 413 13.69 -28.16 -34.26
CA GLU A 413 12.89 -27.28 -35.11
C GLU A 413 11.58 -26.88 -34.44
N GLU A 414 10.89 -27.83 -33.80
CA GLU A 414 9.69 -27.55 -33.00
C GLU A 414 10.01 -26.67 -31.78
N ALA A 415 11.17 -26.87 -31.14
CA ALA A 415 11.63 -26.01 -30.05
C ALA A 415 11.86 -24.56 -30.49
N LEU A 416 12.44 -24.35 -31.68
CA LEU A 416 12.62 -23.01 -32.24
C LEU A 416 11.26 -22.36 -32.57
N ARG A 417 10.33 -23.11 -33.18
CA ARG A 417 8.97 -22.62 -33.47
C ARG A 417 8.23 -22.23 -32.19
N LEU A 418 8.33 -23.04 -31.15
CA LEU A 418 7.73 -22.74 -29.84
C LEU A 418 8.42 -21.57 -29.15
N GLN A 419 9.74 -21.43 -29.25
CA GLN A 419 10.48 -20.28 -28.69
C GLN A 419 10.09 -18.98 -29.39
N PHE A 420 9.95 -18.97 -30.72
CA PHE A 420 9.47 -17.79 -31.44
C PHE A 420 8.06 -17.38 -31.02
N ALA A 421 7.17 -18.36 -30.78
CA ALA A 421 5.86 -18.08 -30.23
C ALA A 421 5.97 -17.51 -28.81
N ALA A 422 6.79 -18.12 -27.95
CA ALA A 422 7.06 -17.73 -26.57
C ALA A 422 7.61 -16.29 -26.46
N ASP A 423 8.61 -15.93 -27.27
CA ASP A 423 9.20 -14.59 -27.28
C ASP A 423 8.18 -13.51 -27.63
N ARG A 424 7.25 -13.81 -28.55
CA ARG A 424 6.20 -12.87 -28.98
C ARG A 424 5.11 -12.68 -27.95
N ILE A 425 4.79 -13.72 -27.17
CA ILE A 425 3.75 -13.64 -26.12
C ILE A 425 4.31 -13.20 -24.77
N ALA A 426 5.62 -13.36 -24.52
CA ALA A 426 6.22 -13.13 -23.22
C ALA A 426 5.94 -11.71 -22.68
N LEU A 427 6.04 -10.70 -23.55
CA LEU A 427 5.73 -9.32 -23.18
C LEU A 427 4.24 -9.11 -22.88
N ALA A 428 3.34 -9.75 -23.64
CA ALA A 428 1.89 -9.64 -23.42
C ALA A 428 1.46 -10.32 -22.11
N VAL A 429 2.01 -11.50 -21.83
CA VAL A 429 1.79 -12.24 -20.58
C VAL A 429 2.32 -11.46 -19.38
N GLU A 430 3.52 -10.90 -19.49
CA GLU A 430 4.11 -10.07 -18.41
C GLU A 430 3.31 -8.78 -18.20
N SER A 431 2.92 -8.09 -19.26
CA SER A 431 2.08 -6.89 -19.15
C SER A 431 0.74 -7.21 -18.50
N ALA A 432 0.05 -8.29 -18.90
CA ALA A 432 -1.22 -8.69 -18.31
C ALA A 432 -1.08 -9.09 -16.83
N ARG A 433 0.01 -9.78 -16.46
CA ARG A 433 0.34 -10.08 -15.06
C ARG A 433 0.56 -8.81 -14.24
N LEU A 434 1.36 -7.87 -14.74
CA LEU A 434 1.62 -6.60 -14.06
C LEU A 434 0.34 -5.76 -13.90
N THR A 435 -0.52 -5.74 -14.92
CA THR A 435 -1.83 -5.06 -14.84
C THR A 435 -2.73 -5.70 -13.79
N GLU A 436 -2.77 -7.03 -13.72
CA GLU A 436 -3.56 -7.73 -12.69
C GLU A 436 -3.00 -7.48 -11.28
N LEU A 437 -1.68 -7.53 -11.10
CA LEU A 437 -1.03 -7.19 -9.83
C LEU A 437 -1.32 -5.74 -9.41
N GLU A 438 -1.21 -4.79 -10.34
CA GLU A 438 -1.54 -3.38 -10.08
C GLU A 438 -3.02 -3.20 -9.74
N ARG A 439 -3.92 -3.92 -10.43
CA ARG A 439 -5.36 -3.89 -10.15
C ARG A 439 -5.67 -4.45 -8.76
N LEU A 440 -5.09 -5.59 -8.40
CA LEU A 440 -5.21 -6.18 -7.06
C LEU A 440 -4.68 -5.21 -6.00
N ARG A 441 -3.51 -4.61 -6.22
CA ARG A 441 -2.91 -3.64 -5.28
C ARG A 441 -3.77 -2.39 -5.13
N ARG A 442 -4.32 -1.85 -6.22
CA ARG A 442 -5.29 -0.74 -6.18
C ARG A 442 -6.56 -1.12 -5.45
N GLY A 443 -7.07 -2.34 -5.67
CA GLY A 443 -8.22 -2.88 -4.95
C GLY A 443 -7.97 -2.92 -3.45
N SER A 444 -6.85 -3.50 -3.01
CA SER A 444 -6.47 -3.56 -1.59
C SER A 444 -6.31 -2.17 -0.97
N LEU A 445 -5.67 -1.23 -1.68
CA LEU A 445 -5.53 0.15 -1.19
C LEU A 445 -6.87 0.87 -1.09
N SER A 446 -7.74 0.72 -2.10
CA SER A 446 -9.09 1.30 -2.09
C SER A 446 -9.91 0.76 -0.92
N PHE A 447 -9.88 -0.56 -0.71
CA PHE A 447 -10.53 -1.22 0.42
C PHE A 447 -10.05 -0.68 1.76
N LEU A 448 -8.72 -0.55 1.93
CA LEU A 448 -8.15 -0.04 3.18
C LEU A 448 -8.48 1.44 3.42
N VAL A 449 -8.53 2.27 2.38
CA VAL A 449 -8.94 3.68 2.50
C VAL A 449 -10.40 3.77 2.91
N GLU A 450 -11.29 3.06 2.22
CA GLU A 450 -12.72 3.00 2.55
C GLU A 450 -12.93 2.49 3.99
N ALA A 451 -12.20 1.46 4.39
CA ALA A 451 -12.26 0.94 5.75
C ALA A 451 -11.79 1.96 6.79
N SER A 452 -10.73 2.73 6.49
CA SER A 452 -10.28 3.80 7.36
C SER A 452 -11.33 4.91 7.49
N ASP A 453 -11.94 5.33 6.40
CA ASP A 453 -12.95 6.39 6.41
C ASP A 453 -14.20 5.96 7.20
N LEU A 454 -14.71 4.74 6.96
CA LEU A 454 -15.87 4.20 7.66
C LEU A 454 -15.61 3.98 9.16
N LEU A 455 -14.45 3.41 9.52
CA LEU A 455 -14.11 3.13 10.92
C LEU A 455 -13.77 4.41 11.70
N ALA A 456 -13.19 5.42 11.06
CA ALA A 456 -12.90 6.70 11.70
C ALA A 456 -14.16 7.57 11.89
N GLY A 457 -15.20 7.36 11.06
CA GLY A 457 -16.44 8.15 11.11
C GLY A 457 -17.38 7.83 12.27
N THR A 458 -17.14 6.76 13.04
CA THR A 458 -17.98 6.37 14.18
C THR A 458 -17.17 6.31 15.48
N LEU A 459 -17.77 6.80 16.56
CA LEU A 459 -17.23 6.72 17.92
C LEU A 459 -18.02 5.73 18.80
N GLU A 460 -18.96 5.00 18.20
CA GLU A 460 -19.78 4.00 18.89
C GLU A 460 -19.23 2.60 18.69
N ARG A 461 -18.87 1.93 19.79
CA ARG A 461 -18.25 0.60 19.79
C ARG A 461 -19.05 -0.42 18.98
N ASP A 462 -20.35 -0.52 19.19
CA ASP A 462 -21.18 -1.55 18.53
C ASP A 462 -21.29 -1.31 17.02
N GLN A 463 -21.34 -0.04 16.59
CA GLN A 463 -21.30 0.32 15.18
C GLN A 463 -19.94 0.00 14.55
N THR A 464 -18.84 0.30 15.24
CA THR A 464 -17.48 -0.05 14.76
C THR A 464 -17.33 -1.57 14.57
N LEU A 465 -17.86 -2.38 15.50
CA LEU A 465 -17.85 -3.84 15.39
C LEU A 465 -18.65 -4.33 14.17
N ALA A 466 -19.84 -3.76 13.96
CA ALA A 466 -20.69 -4.10 12.82
C ALA A 466 -20.04 -3.72 11.48
N LEU A 467 -19.49 -2.51 11.36
CA LEU A 467 -18.79 -2.05 10.16
C LEU A 467 -17.58 -2.93 9.85
N MET A 468 -16.77 -3.27 10.87
CA MET A 468 -15.65 -4.18 10.69
C MET A 468 -16.10 -5.54 10.14
N ALA A 469 -17.18 -6.10 10.68
CA ALA A 469 -17.73 -7.36 10.22
C ALA A 469 -18.24 -7.27 8.76
N GLN A 470 -18.96 -6.20 8.42
CA GLN A 470 -19.50 -5.96 7.07
C GLN A 470 -18.42 -5.74 6.00
N MET A 471 -17.29 -5.14 6.36
CA MET A 471 -16.16 -5.00 5.42
C MET A 471 -15.43 -6.32 5.22
N THR A 472 -15.45 -7.16 6.24
CA THR A 472 -14.80 -8.47 6.23
C THR A 472 -15.58 -9.50 5.42
N VAL A 473 -16.92 -9.49 5.52
CA VAL A 473 -17.82 -10.46 4.88
C VAL A 473 -18.69 -9.72 3.85
N PRO A 474 -18.67 -10.09 2.55
CA PRO A 474 -18.06 -11.29 1.94
C PRO A 474 -16.60 -11.13 1.48
N THR A 475 -16.00 -9.94 1.59
CA THR A 475 -14.78 -9.58 0.84
C THR A 475 -13.56 -10.45 1.18
N LEU A 476 -13.36 -10.75 2.47
CA LEU A 476 -12.20 -11.48 2.97
C LEU A 476 -12.56 -12.92 3.37
N ALA A 477 -13.76 -13.12 3.94
CA ALA A 477 -14.19 -14.40 4.52
C ALA A 477 -15.69 -14.63 4.33
N ASN A 478 -16.13 -15.89 4.41
CA ASN A 478 -17.56 -16.23 4.35
C ASN A 478 -18.28 -15.97 5.68
N TRP A 479 -17.53 -15.97 6.77
CA TRP A 479 -18.01 -15.54 8.07
C TRP A 479 -16.90 -14.93 8.90
N CYS A 480 -17.31 -14.12 9.86
CA CYS A 480 -16.42 -13.58 10.87
C CYS A 480 -17.06 -13.58 12.25
N ALA A 481 -16.22 -13.56 13.27
CA ALA A 481 -16.61 -13.37 14.65
C ALA A 481 -15.65 -12.43 15.35
N VAL A 482 -16.18 -11.55 16.20
CA VAL A 482 -15.39 -10.57 16.93
C VAL A 482 -15.49 -10.86 18.42
N TYR A 483 -14.33 -11.08 19.03
CA TYR A 483 -14.19 -11.19 20.47
C TYR A 483 -13.65 -9.88 21.01
N THR A 484 -14.17 -9.43 22.14
CA THR A 484 -13.73 -8.20 22.81
C THR A 484 -13.24 -8.52 24.22
N ILE A 485 -12.26 -7.74 24.67
CA ILE A 485 -11.62 -7.93 25.97
C ILE A 485 -11.75 -6.63 26.75
N ALA A 486 -12.58 -6.66 27.80
CA ALA A 486 -12.80 -5.49 28.66
C ALA A 486 -11.49 -5.03 29.31
N ASP A 487 -10.78 -5.92 30.01
CA ASP A 487 -9.47 -5.67 30.63
C ASP A 487 -8.48 -6.82 30.39
N GLN A 488 -7.18 -6.59 30.55
CA GLN A 488 -6.15 -7.62 30.27
C GLN A 488 -6.31 -8.91 31.10
N ALA A 489 -7.03 -8.83 32.23
CA ALA A 489 -7.35 -9.97 33.08
C ALA A 489 -8.72 -10.60 32.78
N SER A 490 -9.51 -9.99 31.89
CA SER A 490 -10.83 -10.47 31.50
C SER A 490 -10.74 -11.56 30.43
N GLU A 491 -11.63 -12.53 30.50
CA GLU A 491 -11.80 -13.50 29.43
C GLU A 491 -12.39 -12.83 28.17
N PRO A 492 -12.01 -13.25 26.96
CA PRO A 492 -12.58 -12.72 25.73
C PRO A 492 -14.07 -13.06 25.59
N GLU A 493 -14.89 -12.05 25.33
CA GLU A 493 -16.33 -12.20 25.14
C GLU A 493 -16.69 -12.10 23.65
N LEU A 494 -17.53 -13.01 23.17
CA LEU A 494 -18.06 -13.00 21.81
C LEU A 494 -19.07 -11.84 21.64
N ALA A 495 -18.63 -10.76 21.01
CA ALA A 495 -19.44 -9.55 20.82
C ALA A 495 -20.27 -9.59 19.53
N PHE A 496 -19.70 -10.11 18.44
CA PHE A 496 -20.34 -10.05 17.12
C PHE A 496 -20.06 -11.29 16.28
N VAL A 497 -21.02 -11.68 15.44
CA VAL A 497 -20.89 -12.78 14.45
C VAL A 497 -21.63 -12.38 13.19
N LEU A 498 -21.01 -12.57 12.03
CA LEU A 498 -21.62 -12.33 10.72
C LEU A 498 -21.26 -13.46 9.76
N HIS A 499 -22.18 -13.80 8.86
CA HIS A 499 -22.00 -14.75 7.77
C HIS A 499 -22.68 -14.20 6.52
N GLU A 500 -22.20 -14.55 5.32
CA GLU A 500 -22.78 -14.09 4.04
C GLU A 500 -24.28 -14.44 3.91
N ASP A 501 -24.62 -15.66 4.32
CA ASP A 501 -25.98 -16.17 4.50
C ASP A 501 -26.48 -15.94 5.94
N GLU A 502 -27.51 -15.10 6.12
CA GLU A 502 -28.10 -14.73 7.41
C GLU A 502 -28.63 -15.94 8.19
N ASP A 503 -29.13 -16.97 7.50
CA ASP A 503 -29.69 -18.18 8.13
C ASP A 503 -28.61 -19.01 8.87
N ARG A 504 -27.32 -18.74 8.61
CA ARG A 504 -26.19 -19.44 9.25
C ARG A 504 -25.70 -18.78 10.52
N ILE A 505 -26.04 -17.50 10.75
CA ILE A 505 -25.49 -16.69 11.85
C ILE A 505 -25.80 -17.33 13.20
N ASP A 506 -27.06 -17.71 13.45
CA ASP A 506 -27.48 -18.29 14.72
C ASP A 506 -26.79 -19.62 15.03
N GLY A 507 -26.58 -20.45 14.00
CA GLY A 507 -25.89 -21.73 14.13
C GLY A 507 -24.41 -21.56 14.51
N ILE A 508 -23.73 -20.60 13.86
CA ILE A 508 -22.33 -20.28 14.14
C ILE A 508 -22.20 -19.64 15.52
N LYS A 509 -23.05 -18.66 15.85
CA LYS A 509 -23.06 -18.01 17.17
C LYS A 509 -23.26 -19.04 18.30
N ALA A 510 -24.23 -19.94 18.15
CA ALA A 510 -24.49 -20.99 19.12
C ALA A 510 -23.35 -22.01 19.25
N LEU A 511 -22.57 -22.25 18.19
CA LEU A 511 -21.36 -23.08 18.23
C LEU A 511 -20.24 -22.37 18.98
N LEU A 512 -19.92 -21.13 18.58
CA LEU A 512 -18.82 -20.33 19.14
C LEU A 512 -19.03 -20.03 20.62
N SER A 513 -20.26 -19.74 21.07
CA SER A 513 -20.56 -19.52 22.49
C SER A 513 -20.34 -20.74 23.40
N ARG A 514 -20.14 -21.95 22.84
CA ARG A 514 -19.83 -23.17 23.61
C ARG A 514 -18.35 -23.54 23.58
N LEU A 515 -17.56 -22.87 22.75
CA LEU A 515 -16.13 -23.09 22.61
C LEU A 515 -15.37 -22.17 23.55
N ALA A 516 -14.21 -22.62 24.01
CA ALA A 516 -13.26 -21.72 24.65
C ALA A 516 -12.80 -20.69 23.60
N PRO A 517 -12.79 -19.39 23.95
CA PRO A 517 -12.31 -18.36 23.05
C PRO A 517 -10.82 -18.59 22.72
N PRO A 518 -10.34 -18.08 21.57
CA PRO A 518 -8.93 -18.18 21.22
C PRO A 518 -8.04 -17.42 22.22
N ASP A 519 -6.79 -17.87 22.39
CA ASP A 519 -5.85 -17.22 23.31
C ASP A 519 -5.45 -15.82 22.81
N PRO A 520 -5.53 -14.78 23.67
CA PRO A 520 -5.20 -13.40 23.32
C PRO A 520 -3.68 -13.19 23.27
N ASP A 521 -3.09 -13.58 22.13
CA ASP A 521 -1.68 -13.39 21.82
C ASP A 521 -1.48 -12.04 21.09
N PRO A 522 -0.59 -11.15 21.57
CA PRO A 522 -0.31 -9.88 20.92
C PRO A 522 0.51 -10.01 19.62
N THR A 523 1.03 -11.20 19.30
CA THR A 523 1.84 -11.43 18.10
C THR A 523 1.07 -11.06 16.83
N PRO A 524 1.58 -10.10 16.01
CA PRO A 524 0.95 -9.76 14.75
C PRO A 524 0.89 -10.95 13.79
N GLY A 525 -0.14 -10.97 12.95
CA GLY A 525 -0.35 -11.99 11.93
C GLY A 525 -1.53 -12.91 12.21
N ALA A 526 -2.03 -13.54 11.13
CA ALA A 526 -3.12 -14.51 11.19
C ALA A 526 -2.63 -15.85 11.71
N ARG A 527 -3.34 -16.42 12.70
CA ARG A 527 -3.03 -17.73 13.28
C ARG A 527 -4.18 -18.71 13.02
N ALA A 528 -3.85 -19.93 12.61
CA ALA A 528 -4.86 -20.96 12.38
C ALA A 528 -5.57 -21.35 13.69
N TRP A 529 -6.89 -21.50 13.64
CA TRP A 529 -7.71 -21.92 14.77
C TRP A 529 -8.67 -23.05 14.35
N THR A 530 -8.34 -24.29 14.70
CA THR A 530 -9.10 -25.47 14.21
C THR A 530 -10.34 -25.79 15.05
N ALA A 531 -10.46 -25.25 16.27
CA ALA A 531 -11.51 -25.62 17.21
C ALA A 531 -12.95 -25.48 16.66
N PRO A 532 -13.30 -24.43 15.90
CA PRO A 532 -14.64 -24.31 15.30
C PRO A 532 -14.93 -25.43 14.29
N SER A 533 -13.99 -25.73 13.40
CA SER A 533 -14.14 -26.79 12.39
C SER A 533 -14.26 -28.17 13.04
N ASP A 534 -13.39 -28.47 14.01
CA ASP A 534 -13.38 -29.74 14.75
C ASP A 534 -14.72 -29.95 15.51
N ALA A 535 -15.22 -28.89 16.16
CA ALA A 535 -16.45 -28.94 16.92
C ALA A 535 -17.70 -29.05 16.02
N ALA A 536 -17.72 -28.34 14.89
CA ALA A 536 -18.79 -28.43 13.92
C ALA A 536 -18.86 -29.82 13.27
N HIS A 537 -17.70 -30.37 12.87
CA HIS A 537 -17.58 -31.72 12.32
C HIS A 537 -18.05 -32.78 13.34
N SER A 538 -17.61 -32.68 14.59
CA SER A 538 -18.02 -33.57 15.68
C SER A 538 -19.52 -33.46 16.01
N SER A 539 -20.11 -32.27 15.87
CA SER A 539 -21.55 -32.06 16.06
C SER A 539 -22.36 -32.71 14.92
N ALA A 540 -21.94 -32.50 13.67
CA ALA A 540 -22.55 -33.10 12.49
C ALA A 540 -22.46 -34.63 12.52
N LEU A 541 -21.30 -35.21 12.85
CA LEU A 541 -21.13 -36.66 12.99
C LEU A 541 -22.08 -37.25 14.04
N ARG A 542 -22.18 -36.62 15.22
CA ARG A 542 -23.12 -37.04 16.28
C ARG A 542 -24.58 -36.92 15.84
N ALA A 543 -24.93 -35.89 15.08
CA ALA A 543 -26.27 -35.72 14.54
C ALA A 543 -26.62 -36.79 13.50
N SER A 544 -25.69 -37.11 12.59
CA SER A 544 -25.84 -38.17 11.58
C SER A 544 -25.91 -39.57 12.21
N LEU A 545 -25.10 -39.84 13.23
CA LEU A 545 -25.17 -41.13 13.95
C LEU A 545 -26.50 -41.29 14.70
N ARG A 546 -27.04 -40.21 15.27
CA ARG A 546 -28.38 -40.22 15.89
C ARG A 546 -29.50 -40.41 14.87
N SER A 547 -29.40 -39.84 13.67
CA SER A 547 -30.41 -40.04 12.63
C SER A 547 -30.40 -41.47 12.05
N LEU A 548 -29.23 -42.10 12.02
CA LEU A 548 -29.07 -43.51 11.63
C LEU A 548 -29.54 -44.52 12.69
N GLY A 549 -29.73 -44.08 13.95
CA GLY A 549 -30.03 -44.92 15.11
C GLY A 549 -31.48 -44.99 15.58
N LEU A 550 -32.46 -44.44 14.85
CA LEU A 550 -33.91 -44.44 15.15
C LEU A 550 -34.30 -44.14 16.62
N GLY A 551 -34.65 -42.87 16.89
CA GLY A 551 -35.64 -42.46 17.90
C GLY A 551 -35.18 -42.39 19.37
N ASP A 552 -35.05 -41.17 19.89
CA ASP A 552 -35.53 -40.86 21.24
C ASP A 552 -36.11 -39.44 21.26
N ALA A 553 -37.38 -39.36 21.66
CA ALA A 553 -38.15 -38.14 21.75
C ALA A 553 -37.99 -37.57 23.16
N GLY A 554 -37.25 -36.47 23.32
CA GLY A 554 -37.10 -35.91 24.67
C GLY A 554 -36.50 -34.52 24.83
N ARG A 555 -35.90 -33.90 23.81
CA ARG A 555 -35.43 -32.50 23.89
C ARG A 555 -35.53 -31.80 22.54
N PRO A 556 -35.92 -30.51 22.48
CA PRO A 556 -35.82 -29.73 21.25
C PRO A 556 -34.33 -29.44 21.02
N ALA A 557 -33.62 -30.37 20.38
CA ALA A 557 -32.27 -30.15 19.91
C ALA A 557 -32.32 -29.88 18.41
N THR A 558 -31.60 -28.84 17.98
CA THR A 558 -31.17 -28.52 16.62
C THR A 558 -31.20 -29.76 15.71
N GLY A 559 -32.17 -29.81 14.78
CA GLY A 559 -32.35 -30.97 13.90
C GLY A 559 -31.08 -31.28 13.08
N PRO A 560 -30.89 -32.52 12.60
CA PRO A 560 -29.66 -32.93 11.91
C PRO A 560 -29.25 -32.03 10.73
N GLY A 561 -30.23 -31.38 10.08
CA GLY A 561 -29.96 -30.39 9.02
C GLY A 561 -29.20 -29.15 9.50
N THR A 562 -29.49 -28.63 10.69
CA THR A 562 -28.81 -27.44 11.25
C THR A 562 -27.35 -27.72 11.63
N ALA A 563 -27.07 -28.91 12.19
CA ALA A 563 -25.69 -29.29 12.54
C ALA A 563 -24.81 -29.51 11.30
N LEU A 564 -25.36 -30.14 10.25
CA LEU A 564 -24.67 -30.24 8.97
C LEU A 564 -24.48 -28.87 8.31
N ALA A 565 -25.50 -28.01 8.37
CA ALA A 565 -25.47 -26.67 7.84
C ALA A 565 -24.36 -25.80 8.45
N THR A 566 -24.18 -25.87 9.78
CA THR A 566 -23.07 -25.19 10.47
C THR A 566 -21.72 -25.82 10.12
N ALA A 567 -21.64 -27.15 10.01
CA ALA A 567 -20.39 -27.83 9.63
C ALA A 567 -19.93 -27.49 8.20
N ALA A 568 -20.86 -27.27 7.27
CA ALA A 568 -20.51 -26.80 5.93
C ALA A 568 -19.97 -25.36 5.94
N ALA A 569 -20.58 -24.48 6.74
CA ALA A 569 -20.20 -23.07 6.84
C ALA A 569 -18.86 -22.83 7.56
N VAL A 570 -18.52 -23.69 8.54
CA VAL A 570 -17.32 -23.57 9.39
C VAL A 570 -16.25 -24.62 9.06
N GLY A 571 -16.49 -25.44 8.02
CA GLY A 571 -15.65 -26.60 7.70
C GLY A 571 -14.32 -26.29 7.02
N GLY A 572 -14.10 -25.06 6.56
CA GLY A 572 -12.88 -24.62 5.90
C GLY A 572 -11.81 -24.13 6.87
N GLU A 573 -10.82 -23.43 6.32
CA GLU A 573 -9.78 -22.78 7.12
C GLU A 573 -10.38 -21.66 7.99
N THR A 574 -9.96 -21.59 9.25
CA THR A 574 -10.33 -20.54 10.19
C THR A 574 -9.07 -19.92 10.77
N VAL A 575 -8.98 -18.59 10.75
CA VAL A 575 -7.84 -17.82 11.26
C VAL A 575 -8.28 -16.78 12.27
N VAL A 576 -7.39 -16.46 13.19
CA VAL A 576 -7.59 -15.45 14.24
C VAL A 576 -6.52 -14.38 14.11
N LEU A 577 -6.97 -13.13 14.07
CA LEU A 577 -6.14 -11.94 14.04
C LEU A 577 -6.34 -11.16 15.34
N PRO A 578 -5.27 -10.78 16.06
CA PRO A 578 -5.41 -10.00 17.27
C PRO A 578 -5.75 -8.54 16.94
N LEU A 579 -6.67 -7.96 17.70
CA LEU A 579 -6.96 -6.53 17.66
C LEU A 579 -6.07 -5.86 18.70
N VAL A 580 -4.93 -5.33 18.24
CA VAL A 580 -3.91 -4.71 19.09
C VAL A 580 -3.94 -3.20 18.95
N ALA A 581 -4.20 -2.51 20.05
CA ALA A 581 -4.11 -1.05 20.15
C ALA A 581 -3.19 -0.67 21.31
N ARG A 582 -2.29 0.30 21.11
CA ARG A 582 -1.37 0.82 22.15
C ARG A 582 -0.63 -0.28 22.94
N ASN A 583 -0.13 -1.30 22.22
CA ASN A 583 0.59 -2.45 22.79
C ASN A 583 -0.25 -3.33 23.74
N ARG A 584 -1.58 -3.35 23.56
CA ARG A 584 -2.53 -4.17 24.30
C ARG A 584 -3.49 -4.86 23.34
N VAL A 585 -3.78 -6.14 23.60
CA VAL A 585 -4.86 -6.87 22.92
C VAL A 585 -6.19 -6.42 23.51
N ILE A 586 -7.04 -5.81 22.68
CA ILE A 586 -8.38 -5.36 23.06
C ILE A 586 -9.49 -6.29 22.55
N GLY A 587 -9.12 -7.25 21.70
CA GLY A 587 -10.04 -8.21 21.10
C GLY A 587 -9.36 -9.08 20.05
N MET A 588 -10.16 -9.88 19.35
CA MET A 588 -9.71 -10.76 18.28
C MET A 588 -10.75 -10.79 17.17
N LEU A 589 -10.30 -10.67 15.93
CA LEU A 589 -11.09 -10.88 14.73
C LEU A 589 -10.85 -12.30 14.23
N THR A 590 -11.89 -13.12 14.23
CA THR A 590 -11.86 -14.47 13.66
C THR A 590 -12.48 -14.44 12.28
N LEU A 591 -11.81 -15.05 11.31
CA LEU A 591 -12.26 -15.20 9.92
C LEU A 591 -12.37 -16.67 9.59
N GLY A 592 -13.42 -17.08 8.88
CA GLY A 592 -13.51 -18.46 8.41
C GLY A 592 -14.06 -18.60 7.00
N LYS A 593 -13.64 -19.69 6.37
CA LYS A 593 -14.05 -20.13 5.04
C LYS A 593 -14.97 -21.34 5.12
N SER A 594 -15.78 -21.52 4.09
CA SER A 594 -16.61 -22.72 3.89
C SER A 594 -15.74 -23.95 3.59
N ALA A 595 -16.30 -25.15 3.70
CA ALA A 595 -15.58 -26.41 3.49
C ALA A 595 -14.73 -26.43 2.20
N ASP A 596 -13.51 -26.99 2.30
CA ASP A 596 -12.51 -27.12 1.23
C ASP A 596 -11.88 -25.81 0.71
N GLU A 597 -12.24 -24.64 1.26
CA GLU A 597 -11.60 -23.36 0.95
C GLU A 597 -10.48 -22.99 1.93
N ARG A 598 -9.43 -22.33 1.41
CA ARG A 598 -8.27 -21.82 2.16
C ARG A 598 -8.05 -20.34 1.86
N PHE A 599 -7.46 -19.64 2.82
CA PHE A 599 -7.04 -18.25 2.62
C PHE A 599 -5.80 -18.18 1.75
N ARG A 600 -5.78 -17.19 0.85
CA ARG A 600 -4.55 -16.80 0.16
C ARG A 600 -3.76 -15.85 1.04
N GLN A 601 -2.43 -15.85 0.90
CA GLN A 601 -1.54 -15.03 1.71
C GLN A 601 -1.89 -13.53 1.60
N GLU A 602 -2.25 -13.06 0.41
CA GLU A 602 -2.58 -11.66 0.16
C GLU A 602 -3.87 -11.22 0.90
N ILE A 603 -4.81 -12.14 1.09
CA ILE A 603 -6.05 -11.89 1.85
C ILE A 603 -5.73 -11.81 3.35
N LEU A 604 -4.82 -12.64 3.85
CA LEU A 604 -4.40 -12.61 5.25
C LEU A 604 -3.66 -11.32 5.59
N GLU A 605 -2.79 -10.85 4.68
CA GLU A 605 -2.11 -9.55 4.82
C GLU A 605 -3.10 -8.39 4.84
N LEU A 606 -4.09 -8.41 3.94
CA LEU A 606 -5.15 -7.40 3.91
C LEU A 606 -6.02 -7.42 5.18
N ALA A 607 -6.33 -8.62 5.69
CA ALA A 607 -7.06 -8.80 6.94
C ALA A 607 -6.26 -8.28 8.15
N GLU A 608 -4.93 -8.45 8.16
CA GLU A 608 -4.06 -7.91 9.22
C GLU A 608 -4.04 -6.38 9.21
N ASP A 609 -3.96 -5.76 8.03
CA ASP A 609 -4.03 -4.30 7.93
C ASP A 609 -5.40 -3.76 8.36
N LEU A 610 -6.49 -4.46 8.02
CA LEU A 610 -7.83 -4.12 8.50
C LEU A 610 -7.93 -4.27 10.02
N SER A 611 -7.45 -5.38 10.58
CA SER A 611 -7.53 -5.66 12.02
C SER A 611 -6.81 -4.58 12.83
N ARG A 612 -5.66 -4.09 12.34
CA ARG A 612 -4.90 -3.00 12.95
C ARG A 612 -5.70 -1.69 12.98
N ARG A 613 -6.36 -1.34 11.88
CA ARG A 613 -7.20 -0.12 11.77
C ARG A 613 -8.43 -0.21 12.66
N ALA A 614 -9.12 -1.35 12.62
CA ALA A 614 -10.29 -1.60 13.45
C ALA A 614 -9.95 -1.61 14.94
N ALA A 615 -8.79 -2.15 15.33
CA ALA A 615 -8.33 -2.11 16.71
C ALA A 615 -8.15 -0.67 17.22
N LEU A 616 -7.56 0.21 16.41
CA LEU A 616 -7.43 1.63 16.76
C LEU A 616 -8.79 2.33 16.86
N ALA A 617 -9.71 2.04 15.93
CA ALA A 617 -11.06 2.62 15.97
C ALA A 617 -11.84 2.16 17.22
N LEU A 618 -11.79 0.86 17.56
CA LEU A 618 -12.43 0.31 18.76
C LEU A 618 -11.85 0.88 20.06
N ASP A 619 -10.52 1.07 20.11
CA ASP A 619 -9.85 1.70 21.26
C ASP A 619 -10.28 3.17 21.42
N ASN A 620 -10.36 3.92 20.31
CA ASN A 620 -10.83 5.30 20.33
C ASN A 620 -12.30 5.40 20.76
N ALA A 621 -13.18 4.55 20.22
CA ALA A 621 -14.60 4.50 20.59
C ALA A 621 -14.78 4.18 22.09
N ARG A 622 -13.99 3.25 22.62
CA ARG A 622 -13.97 2.93 24.06
C ARG A 622 -13.54 4.14 24.89
N LEU A 623 -12.41 4.74 24.58
CA LEU A 623 -11.86 5.87 25.35
C LEU A 623 -12.81 7.08 25.33
N TYR A 624 -13.44 7.33 24.18
CA TYR A 624 -14.45 8.38 24.07
C TYR A 624 -15.65 8.07 24.97
N SER A 625 -16.17 6.84 24.91
CA SER A 625 -17.29 6.39 25.75
C SER A 625 -16.99 6.48 27.25
N GLU A 626 -15.79 6.04 27.68
CA GLU A 626 -15.34 6.14 29.07
C GLU A 626 -15.26 7.61 29.53
N ARG A 627 -14.67 8.49 28.69
CA ARG A 627 -14.57 9.92 29.00
C ARG A 627 -15.94 10.58 29.13
N THR A 628 -16.87 10.27 28.22
CA THR A 628 -18.24 10.80 28.24
C THR A 628 -18.99 10.32 29.50
N ALA A 629 -18.85 9.05 29.87
CA ALA A 629 -19.48 8.51 31.07
C ALA A 629 -18.96 9.19 32.36
N ILE A 630 -17.65 9.42 32.46
CA ILE A 630 -17.04 10.13 33.58
C ILE A 630 -17.54 11.57 33.66
N SER A 631 -17.56 12.30 32.53
CA SER A 631 -18.05 13.68 32.46
C SER A 631 -19.50 13.78 32.94
N GLN A 632 -20.39 12.94 32.41
CA GLN A 632 -21.80 12.91 32.80
C GLN A 632 -22.00 12.55 34.28
N SER A 633 -21.21 11.61 34.80
CA SER A 633 -21.29 11.24 36.22
C SER A 633 -20.84 12.38 37.14
N LEU A 634 -19.79 13.10 36.77
CA LEU A 634 -19.30 14.26 37.53
C LEU A 634 -20.29 15.43 37.47
N GLN A 635 -20.89 15.69 36.32
CA GLN A 635 -21.90 16.73 36.19
C GLN A 635 -23.16 16.44 37.02
N ARG A 636 -23.64 15.18 37.02
CA ARG A 636 -24.79 14.77 37.85
C ARG A 636 -24.51 14.88 39.35
N SER A 637 -23.26 14.70 39.81
CA SER A 637 -22.94 14.86 41.23
C SER A 637 -22.86 16.33 41.66
N LEU A 638 -22.58 17.25 40.72
CA LEU A 638 -22.48 18.69 40.99
C LEU A 638 -23.83 19.40 41.03
N LEU A 639 -24.85 18.86 40.36
CA LEU A 639 -26.21 19.40 40.41
C LEU A 639 -26.99 18.95 41.66
N PRO A 640 -27.97 19.73 42.14
CA PRO A 640 -28.79 19.32 43.28
C PRO A 640 -29.60 18.05 42.99
N PRO A 641 -29.76 17.14 43.98
CA PRO A 641 -30.54 15.92 43.80
C PRO A 641 -32.05 16.16 43.63
N GLY A 642 -32.52 17.39 43.87
CA GLY A 642 -33.90 17.83 43.69
C GLY A 642 -34.13 19.20 44.35
N LEU A 643 -35.23 19.86 43.98
CA LEU A 643 -35.63 21.15 44.55
C LEU A 643 -36.42 20.96 45.85
N PRO A 644 -36.16 21.76 46.90
CA PRO A 644 -36.96 21.72 48.13
C PRO A 644 -38.35 22.34 47.89
N VAL A 645 -39.35 21.86 48.63
CA VAL A 645 -40.68 22.49 48.66
C VAL A 645 -40.64 23.67 49.62
N ILE A 646 -40.95 24.87 49.11
CA ILE A 646 -40.99 26.12 49.89
C ILE A 646 -42.46 26.51 50.08
N PRO A 647 -42.95 26.63 51.33
CA PRO A 647 -44.32 27.07 51.60
C PRO A 647 -44.60 28.44 50.96
N GLY A 648 -45.65 28.52 50.15
CA GLY A 648 -46.08 29.77 49.52
C GLY A 648 -45.14 30.29 48.42
N VAL A 649 -44.24 29.46 47.87
CA VAL A 649 -43.38 29.83 46.73
C VAL A 649 -43.27 28.67 45.75
N GLU A 650 -43.60 28.91 44.49
CA GLU A 650 -43.34 28.00 43.37
C GLU A 650 -41.89 28.19 42.91
N VAL A 651 -41.13 27.10 42.79
CA VAL A 651 -39.74 27.13 42.29
C VAL A 651 -39.61 26.15 41.13
N GLU A 652 -39.07 26.62 40.00
CA GLU A 652 -38.70 25.77 38.87
C GLU A 652 -37.25 26.05 38.48
N VAL A 653 -36.52 24.99 38.09
CA VAL A 653 -35.22 25.11 37.46
C VAL A 653 -35.16 24.33 36.16
N VAL A 654 -34.69 25.00 35.10
CA VAL A 654 -34.32 24.36 33.82
C VAL A 654 -32.81 24.47 33.66
N TYR A 655 -32.13 23.34 33.51
CA TYR A 655 -30.70 23.28 33.24
C TYR A 655 -30.42 22.48 31.96
N ARG A 656 -29.56 23.01 31.10
CA ARG A 656 -29.11 22.35 29.88
C ARG A 656 -27.62 22.60 29.69
N ALA A 657 -26.86 21.52 29.60
CA ALA A 657 -25.45 21.55 29.24
C ALA A 657 -25.27 21.86 27.75
N ALA A 658 -24.23 22.62 27.40
CA ALA A 658 -23.75 22.76 26.04
C ALA A 658 -22.75 21.66 25.67
N GLY A 659 -22.69 21.40 24.36
CA GLY A 659 -21.72 20.48 23.77
C GLY A 659 -22.15 19.02 23.72
N GLU A 660 -21.45 18.26 22.87
CA GLU A 660 -21.60 16.82 22.71
C GLU A 660 -20.98 16.08 23.92
N GLY A 661 -21.62 16.19 25.10
CA GLY A 661 -21.52 15.26 26.23
C GLY A 661 -20.16 15.05 26.91
N ASN A 662 -19.07 15.69 26.47
CA ASN A 662 -17.70 15.32 26.87
C ASN A 662 -16.96 16.36 27.74
N GLU A 663 -17.61 17.48 28.05
CA GLU A 663 -17.09 18.51 28.93
C GLU A 663 -18.08 18.77 30.07
N VAL A 664 -17.55 19.09 31.25
CA VAL A 664 -18.37 19.48 32.41
C VAL A 664 -18.50 20.99 32.38
N GLY A 665 -19.74 21.47 32.38
CA GLY A 665 -20.04 22.90 32.40
C GLY A 665 -19.64 23.62 33.68
N GLY A 666 -19.52 24.95 33.57
CA GLY A 666 -19.27 25.87 34.68
C GLY A 666 -20.54 26.31 35.42
N ASP A 667 -21.70 26.24 34.75
CA ASP A 667 -23.00 26.65 35.30
C ASP A 667 -23.50 25.73 36.41
N PHE A 668 -23.98 26.32 37.50
CA PHE A 668 -24.65 25.60 38.58
C PHE A 668 -25.76 26.40 39.24
N TYR A 669 -26.62 25.68 39.96
CA TYR A 669 -27.63 26.25 40.83
C TYR A 669 -27.77 25.41 42.11
N ASP A 670 -28.26 26.02 43.18
CA ASP A 670 -28.72 25.30 44.38
C ASP A 670 -29.88 26.06 45.04
N VAL A 671 -30.80 25.32 45.63
CA VAL A 671 -31.90 25.87 46.45
C VAL A 671 -31.98 24.99 47.69
N PHE A 672 -31.85 25.58 48.87
CA PHE A 672 -31.63 24.82 50.09
C PHE A 672 -32.20 25.44 51.36
N PRO A 673 -32.65 24.61 52.33
CA PRO A 673 -33.07 25.12 53.62
C PRO A 673 -31.84 25.54 54.46
N ILE A 674 -31.87 26.77 54.97
CA ILE A 674 -30.88 27.32 55.91
C ILE A 674 -31.32 27.00 57.34
N ARG A 675 -32.53 27.43 57.72
CA ARG A 675 -33.19 27.20 59.01
C ARG A 675 -34.71 27.29 58.82
N ASP A 676 -35.50 26.97 59.86
CA ASP A 676 -36.96 27.04 59.75
C ASP A 676 -37.43 28.42 59.28
N GLY A 677 -38.18 28.44 58.17
CA GLY A 677 -38.70 29.67 57.56
C GLY A 677 -37.70 30.47 56.72
N CYS A 678 -36.48 29.96 56.49
CA CYS A 678 -35.46 30.62 55.66
C CYS A 678 -34.81 29.65 54.66
N TRP A 679 -34.80 30.05 53.38
CA TRP A 679 -34.25 29.27 52.28
C TRP A 679 -33.17 30.06 51.55
N GLY A 680 -32.04 29.43 51.28
CA GLY A 680 -30.99 29.97 50.42
C GLY A 680 -31.18 29.52 48.98
N PHE A 681 -30.83 30.37 48.03
CA PHE A 681 -30.72 30.01 46.63
C PHE A 681 -29.43 30.60 46.06
N ALA A 682 -28.85 29.90 45.09
CA ALA A 682 -27.69 30.36 44.36
C ALA A 682 -27.77 29.92 42.90
N ILE A 683 -27.25 30.76 42.02
CA ILE A 683 -27.03 30.46 40.61
C ILE A 683 -25.74 31.16 40.18
N GLY A 684 -24.87 30.45 39.49
CA GLY A 684 -23.55 30.97 39.16
C GLY A 684 -22.91 30.22 38.01
N ASP A 685 -21.86 30.84 37.48
CA ASP A 685 -21.03 30.28 36.41
C ASP A 685 -19.54 30.41 36.77
N VAL A 686 -18.84 29.28 36.71
CA VAL A 686 -17.38 29.20 36.86
C VAL A 686 -16.71 29.31 35.51
N CYS A 687 -15.82 30.28 35.35
CA CYS A 687 -15.06 30.46 34.12
C CYS A 687 -14.26 29.20 33.74
N GLY A 688 -14.61 28.64 32.58
CA GLY A 688 -13.96 27.49 31.95
C GLY A 688 -14.71 26.17 32.14
N THR A 689 -14.34 25.15 31.37
CA THR A 689 -14.97 23.83 31.41
C THR A 689 -14.05 22.76 32.01
N GLY A 690 -14.64 21.63 32.42
CA GLY A 690 -13.91 20.42 32.80
C GLY A 690 -13.70 20.22 34.31
N PRO A 691 -12.84 19.25 34.69
CA PRO A 691 -12.76 18.75 36.07
C PRO A 691 -12.41 19.79 37.13
N GLU A 692 -11.69 20.82 36.74
CA GLU A 692 -11.21 21.81 37.69
C GLU A 692 -12.21 22.98 37.87
N ALA A 693 -13.06 23.28 36.87
CA ALA A 693 -14.22 24.16 37.05
C ALA A 693 -15.30 23.45 37.90
N ALA A 694 -15.45 22.14 37.70
CA ALA A 694 -16.24 21.26 38.53
C ALA A 694 -15.80 21.27 40.01
N ALA A 695 -14.51 21.35 40.30
CA ALA A 695 -14.00 21.45 41.67
C ALA A 695 -14.47 22.74 42.37
N VAL A 696 -14.31 23.90 41.70
CA VAL A 696 -14.77 25.20 42.20
C VAL A 696 -16.29 25.22 42.39
N THR A 697 -17.04 24.62 41.47
CA THR A 697 -18.50 24.47 41.59
C THR A 697 -18.88 23.69 42.85
N GLY A 698 -18.22 22.54 43.08
CA GLY A 698 -18.41 21.73 44.27
C GLY A 698 -18.06 22.47 45.56
N LEU A 699 -16.92 23.18 45.57
CA LEU A 699 -16.48 24.02 46.68
C LEU A 699 -17.53 25.10 46.98
N ALA A 700 -17.93 25.88 45.98
CA ALA A 700 -18.87 26.99 46.12
C ALA A 700 -20.20 26.51 46.68
N ARG A 701 -20.80 25.49 46.08
CA ARG A 701 -22.10 24.97 46.50
C ARG A 701 -22.08 24.47 47.96
N HIS A 702 -21.06 23.70 48.35
CA HIS A 702 -20.96 23.20 49.72
C HIS A 702 -20.61 24.29 50.73
N ALA A 703 -19.74 25.24 50.36
CA ALA A 703 -19.38 26.38 51.20
C ALA A 703 -20.59 27.30 51.46
N LEU A 704 -21.36 27.65 50.41
CA LEU A 704 -22.59 28.46 50.55
C LEU A 704 -23.55 27.83 51.56
N ARG A 705 -23.83 26.54 51.40
CA ARG A 705 -24.75 25.83 52.30
C ARG A 705 -24.23 25.78 53.75
N LEU A 706 -22.93 25.57 53.94
CA LEU A 706 -22.32 25.51 55.27
C LEU A 706 -22.36 26.90 55.94
N LEU A 707 -21.84 27.91 55.27
CA LEU A 707 -21.70 29.27 55.80
C LEU A 707 -23.07 29.91 56.08
N ALA A 708 -24.05 29.72 55.19
CA ALA A 708 -25.41 30.20 55.42
C ALA A 708 -26.04 29.58 56.68
N ARG A 709 -25.80 28.28 56.91
CA ARG A 709 -26.30 27.56 58.11
C ARG A 709 -25.63 27.98 59.40
N GLU A 710 -24.40 28.48 59.34
CA GLU A 710 -23.73 29.10 60.48
C GLU A 710 -24.27 30.50 60.81
N GLY A 711 -25.14 31.06 59.95
CA GLY A 711 -25.83 32.33 60.19
C GLY A 711 -25.05 33.56 59.76
N PHE A 712 -24.05 33.41 58.89
CA PHE A 712 -23.38 34.55 58.24
C PHE A 712 -24.35 35.28 57.30
N SER A 713 -24.18 36.59 57.13
CA SER A 713 -24.92 37.39 56.14
C SER A 713 -24.43 37.09 54.72
N GLY A 714 -25.25 37.39 53.71
CA GLY A 714 -24.92 37.18 52.30
C GLY A 714 -23.53 37.71 51.90
N PRO A 715 -23.17 38.97 52.19
CA PRO A 715 -21.84 39.50 51.91
C PRO A 715 -20.71 38.69 52.58
N SER A 716 -20.85 38.37 53.87
CA SER A 716 -19.84 37.59 54.60
C SER A 716 -19.72 36.14 54.13
N VAL A 717 -20.81 35.55 53.62
CA VAL A 717 -20.78 34.23 52.97
C VAL A 717 -19.94 34.31 51.69
N LEU A 718 -20.17 35.31 50.84
CA LEU A 718 -19.45 35.48 49.58
C LEU A 718 -18.00 35.92 49.75
N GLU A 719 -17.67 36.76 50.73
CA GLU A 719 -16.29 37.13 51.08
C GLU A 719 -15.46 35.90 51.48
N ARG A 720 -16.03 35.00 52.30
CA ARG A 720 -15.36 33.75 52.71
C ARG A 720 -15.24 32.76 51.57
N LEU A 721 -16.26 32.69 50.71
CA LEU A 721 -16.19 31.89 49.49
C LEU A 721 -15.08 32.44 48.55
N ASN A 722 -14.98 33.75 48.40
CA ASN A 722 -13.93 34.40 47.62
C ASN A 722 -12.54 34.00 48.12
N ALA A 723 -12.31 34.07 49.44
CA ALA A 723 -11.05 33.64 50.04
C ALA A 723 -10.76 32.15 49.78
N ALA A 724 -11.77 31.27 49.91
CA ALA A 724 -11.61 29.85 49.63
C ALA A 724 -11.25 29.55 48.16
N ILE A 725 -11.83 30.29 47.21
CA ILE A 725 -11.51 30.18 45.78
C ILE A 725 -10.09 30.66 45.50
N LEU A 726 -9.66 31.77 46.12
CA LEU A 726 -8.30 32.31 45.96
C LEU A 726 -7.23 31.37 46.54
N ASP A 727 -7.52 30.69 47.65
CA ASP A 727 -6.61 29.74 48.31
C ASP A 727 -6.38 28.45 47.49
N GLU A 728 -7.31 28.05 46.62
CA GLU A 728 -7.25 26.78 45.87
C GLU A 728 -6.20 26.78 44.72
N GLY A 729 -5.68 27.95 44.32
CA GLY A 729 -4.40 28.10 43.61
C GLY A 729 -4.36 28.69 42.18
N ALA A 730 -3.46 29.66 41.99
CA ALA A 730 -2.62 30.09 40.84
C ALA A 730 -3.07 30.12 39.36
N ARG A 731 -4.29 29.78 38.94
CA ARG A 731 -4.73 30.04 37.54
C ARG A 731 -6.14 30.60 37.49
N SER A 732 -6.23 31.92 37.39
CA SER A 732 -7.30 32.75 36.80
C SER A 732 -8.65 32.06 36.55
N ARG A 733 -9.29 31.52 37.59
CA ARG A 733 -10.67 31.07 37.51
C ARG A 733 -11.49 31.92 38.44
N PHE A 734 -12.49 32.53 37.84
CA PHE A 734 -13.39 33.42 38.51
C PHE A 734 -14.80 32.85 38.43
N LEU A 735 -15.61 33.25 39.38
CA LEU A 735 -16.98 32.77 39.55
C LEU A 735 -17.91 33.98 39.51
N THR A 736 -18.85 33.97 38.58
CA THR A 736 -20.03 34.83 38.68
C THR A 736 -21.06 34.14 39.54
N LEU A 737 -21.65 34.83 40.51
CA LEU A 737 -22.58 34.22 41.45
C LEU A 737 -23.66 35.20 41.89
N LEU A 738 -24.91 34.80 41.75
CA LEU A 738 -26.03 35.37 42.48
C LEU A 738 -26.33 34.46 43.66
N TYR A 739 -26.24 35.01 44.87
CA TYR A 739 -26.65 34.35 46.11
C TYR A 739 -27.80 35.13 46.76
N GLY A 740 -28.80 34.43 47.25
CA GLY A 740 -29.86 35.06 48.01
C GLY A 740 -30.48 34.18 49.08
N GLU A 741 -31.12 34.84 50.04
CA GLU A 741 -31.87 34.25 51.13
C GLU A 741 -33.31 34.73 51.06
N MET A 742 -34.26 33.84 51.31
CA MET A 742 -35.68 34.08 51.16
C MET A 742 -36.45 33.71 52.43
N TRP A 743 -37.32 34.63 52.84
CA TRP A 743 -38.28 34.52 53.94
C TRP A 743 -39.71 34.73 53.41
N PRO A 744 -40.44 33.65 53.12
CA PRO A 744 -41.89 33.67 52.95
C PRO A 744 -42.57 34.27 54.18
N GLN A 745 -43.55 35.13 53.93
CA GLN A 745 -44.31 35.84 54.95
C GLN A 745 -45.74 35.26 55.06
N ASN A 746 -46.40 35.53 56.18
CA ASN A 746 -47.76 35.05 56.43
C ASN A 746 -48.81 35.74 55.57
N ASP A 747 -48.51 36.94 55.04
CA ASP A 747 -49.39 37.69 54.14
C ASP A 747 -49.33 37.17 52.69
N GLY A 748 -48.58 36.10 52.45
CA GLY A 748 -48.37 35.52 51.14
C GLY A 748 -47.32 36.24 50.31
N SER A 749 -46.58 37.23 50.84
CA SER A 749 -45.40 37.80 50.19
C SER A 749 -44.13 37.01 50.53
N ALA A 750 -43.02 37.28 49.83
CA ALA A 750 -41.70 36.78 50.21
C ALA A 750 -40.67 37.91 50.23
N VAL A 751 -39.88 38.00 51.30
CA VAL A 751 -38.76 38.93 51.40
C VAL A 751 -37.49 38.20 51.00
N LEU A 752 -36.70 38.80 50.11
CA LEU A 752 -35.43 38.28 49.63
C LEU A 752 -34.32 39.24 49.97
N LYS A 753 -33.17 38.69 50.36
CA LYS A 753 -31.90 39.39 50.46
C LYS A 753 -30.96 38.80 49.44
N VAL A 754 -30.45 39.61 48.52
CA VAL A 754 -29.66 39.15 47.38
C VAL A 754 -28.32 39.89 47.30
N VAL A 755 -27.31 39.16 46.83
CA VAL A 755 -25.97 39.68 46.50
C VAL A 755 -25.61 39.13 45.12
N CYS A 756 -25.30 40.03 44.18
CA CYS A 756 -25.04 39.69 42.77
C CYS A 756 -23.59 39.97 42.41
N ALA A 757 -22.71 38.98 42.61
CA ALA A 757 -21.27 39.07 42.34
C ALA A 757 -20.98 38.72 40.86
N GLY A 758 -20.99 39.73 39.99
CA GLY A 758 -20.66 39.62 38.57
C GLY A 758 -21.60 38.79 37.69
N HIS A 759 -22.68 38.24 38.26
CA HIS A 759 -23.67 37.42 37.57
C HIS A 759 -24.69 38.28 36.80
N PRO A 760 -25.35 37.76 35.74
CA PRO A 760 -26.49 38.42 35.13
C PRO A 760 -27.54 38.83 36.17
N LEU A 761 -28.09 40.03 36.04
CA LEU A 761 -28.97 40.59 37.05
C LEU A 761 -30.28 39.80 37.14
N PRO A 762 -30.73 39.42 38.35
CA PRO A 762 -32.04 38.81 38.51
C PRO A 762 -33.14 39.80 38.12
N LEU A 763 -34.14 39.35 37.39
CA LEU A 763 -35.26 40.19 36.94
C LEU A 763 -36.52 39.87 37.74
N ARG A 764 -37.16 40.91 38.30
CA ARG A 764 -38.47 40.82 38.93
C ARG A 764 -39.54 41.25 37.94
N LEU A 765 -40.50 40.37 37.67
CA LEU A 765 -41.73 40.67 36.97
C LEU A 765 -42.83 40.96 37.99
N ARG A 766 -43.35 42.19 37.93
CA ARG A 766 -44.53 42.60 38.71
C ARG A 766 -45.81 42.11 38.05
N GLN A 767 -46.88 41.94 38.83
CA GLN A 767 -48.22 41.69 38.30
C GLN A 767 -48.72 42.78 37.33
N SER A 768 -48.18 44.01 37.45
CA SER A 768 -48.44 45.12 36.51
C SER A 768 -47.84 44.91 35.11
N GLY A 769 -47.02 43.87 34.91
CA GLY A 769 -46.27 43.62 33.68
C GLY A 769 -44.95 44.37 33.61
N VAL A 770 -44.59 45.16 34.63
CA VAL A 770 -43.29 45.84 34.72
C VAL A 770 -42.21 44.84 35.08
N VAL A 771 -41.13 44.83 34.31
CA VAL A 771 -39.91 44.07 34.60
C VAL A 771 -38.83 45.02 35.07
N GLU A 772 -38.20 44.71 36.20
CA GLU A 772 -37.13 45.52 36.78
C GLU A 772 -36.02 44.64 37.37
N PRO A 773 -34.75 45.08 37.37
CA PRO A 773 -33.68 44.39 38.07
C PRO A 773 -33.95 44.30 39.58
N ALA A 774 -33.74 43.12 40.15
CA ALA A 774 -33.86 42.84 41.58
C ALA A 774 -32.51 42.95 42.31
N ALA A 775 -31.43 43.28 41.60
CA ALA A 775 -30.14 43.57 42.21
C ALA A 775 -29.35 44.63 41.41
N GLU A 776 -28.27 45.15 41.99
CA GLU A 776 -27.24 45.95 41.33
C GLU A 776 -26.00 45.08 41.04
N PRO A 777 -25.28 45.38 39.94
CA PRO A 777 -24.08 44.63 39.57
C PRO A 777 -22.93 44.92 40.54
N GLN A 778 -22.27 43.86 41.02
CA GLN A 778 -21.10 43.95 41.91
C GLN A 778 -19.94 43.13 41.33
N PRO A 779 -18.69 43.27 41.82
CA PRO A 779 -17.55 42.53 41.30
C PRO A 779 -17.71 41.00 41.46
N LEU A 780 -17.16 40.26 40.50
CA LEU A 780 -17.11 38.78 40.48
C LEU A 780 -16.08 38.21 41.48
N LEU A 781 -16.24 36.94 41.84
CA LEU A 781 -15.42 36.25 42.84
C LEU A 781 -14.16 35.62 42.21
N GLY A 782 -13.08 35.50 42.98
CA GLY A 782 -11.82 34.83 42.58
C GLY A 782 -10.81 35.72 41.85
N VAL A 783 -11.08 37.02 41.72
CA VAL A 783 -10.17 37.99 41.04
C VAL A 783 -9.64 39.07 41.98
N ILE A 784 -10.47 39.54 42.92
CA ILE A 784 -10.13 40.62 43.85
C ILE A 784 -9.98 39.98 45.24
N GLU A 785 -8.90 40.29 45.96
CA GLU A 785 -8.68 39.77 47.32
C GLU A 785 -9.65 40.40 48.33
N ASP A 786 -9.70 41.73 48.36
CA ASP A 786 -10.58 42.52 49.24
C ASP A 786 -11.88 42.91 48.51
N LEU A 787 -12.89 42.04 48.56
CA LEU A 787 -14.21 42.29 47.99
C LEU A 787 -15.13 42.98 49.01
N GLU A 788 -15.64 44.16 48.67
CA GLU A 788 -16.72 44.82 49.43
C GLU A 788 -18.05 44.58 48.70
N LEU A 789 -18.86 43.66 49.22
CA LEU A 789 -20.16 43.30 48.66
C LEU A 789 -21.30 43.89 49.51
N VAL A 790 -22.40 44.24 48.85
CA VAL A 790 -23.60 44.85 49.47
C VAL A 790 -24.81 43.93 49.29
N GLU A 791 -25.57 43.75 50.35
CA GLU A 791 -26.86 43.06 50.33
C GLU A 791 -27.99 43.99 49.93
N GLN A 792 -28.86 43.53 49.04
CA GLN A 792 -30.07 44.24 48.63
C GLN A 792 -31.32 43.49 49.05
N THR A 793 -32.30 44.22 49.56
CA THR A 793 -33.58 43.64 50.00
C THR A 793 -34.65 43.90 48.94
N VAL A 794 -35.30 42.82 48.50
CA VAL A 794 -36.40 42.83 47.54
C VAL A 794 -37.61 42.13 48.14
N THR A 795 -38.81 42.60 47.85
CA THR A 795 -40.06 41.92 48.23
C THR A 795 -40.75 41.42 46.97
N LEU A 796 -41.14 40.15 46.95
CA LEU A 796 -42.03 39.59 45.95
C LEU A 796 -43.44 39.60 46.53
N ASP A 797 -44.31 40.41 45.92
CA ASP A 797 -45.72 40.44 46.26
C ASP A 797 -46.45 39.23 45.63
N PRO A 798 -47.64 38.84 46.11
CA PRO A 798 -48.40 37.76 45.48
C PRO A 798 -48.63 38.03 43.98
N GLY A 799 -48.23 37.06 43.14
CA GLY A 799 -48.25 37.14 41.69
C GLY A 799 -46.91 37.54 41.05
N ASP A 800 -45.95 38.08 41.82
CA ASP A 800 -44.64 38.47 41.31
C ASP A 800 -43.76 37.24 41.02
N VAL A 801 -42.86 37.40 40.03
CA VAL A 801 -41.91 36.37 39.61
C VAL A 801 -40.49 36.93 39.69
N LEU A 802 -39.56 36.16 40.23
CA LEU A 802 -38.12 36.38 40.13
C LEU A 802 -37.52 35.39 39.13
N LEU A 803 -36.85 35.91 38.11
CA LEU A 803 -36.11 35.15 37.11
C LEU A 803 -34.61 35.36 37.33
N CYS A 804 -33.86 34.27 37.46
CA CYS A 804 -32.41 34.28 37.51
C CYS A 804 -31.88 33.35 36.41
N VAL A 805 -30.90 33.80 35.64
CA VAL A 805 -30.35 33.06 34.51
C VAL A 805 -28.82 33.16 34.49
N THR A 806 -28.16 32.12 34.00
CA THR A 806 -26.75 32.20 33.63
C THR A 806 -26.57 32.93 32.30
N ASP A 807 -25.33 33.28 31.99
CA ASP A 807 -24.97 34.06 30.83
C ASP A 807 -25.24 33.32 29.51
N GLY A 808 -25.21 31.98 29.45
CA GLY A 808 -25.60 31.23 28.24
C GLY A 808 -27.04 31.47 27.77
N VAL A 809 -27.90 32.06 28.61
CA VAL A 809 -29.21 32.60 28.19
C VAL A 809 -29.09 33.97 27.53
N THR A 810 -28.39 34.90 28.18
CA THR A 810 -28.29 36.31 27.74
C THR A 810 -27.32 36.46 26.56
N GLU A 811 -26.23 35.69 26.54
CA GLU A 811 -25.20 35.60 25.51
C GLU A 811 -25.60 34.78 24.27
N ARG A 812 -26.84 34.28 24.20
CA ARG A 812 -27.34 33.59 23.02
C ARG A 812 -27.29 34.50 21.80
N ARG A 813 -26.60 34.08 20.72
CA ARG A 813 -26.31 34.90 19.53
C ARG A 813 -26.93 34.36 18.24
N GLU A 814 -27.39 35.28 17.40
CA GLU A 814 -27.72 35.09 15.99
C GLU A 814 -26.87 36.06 15.16
N GLY A 815 -25.78 35.56 14.56
CA GLY A 815 -24.78 36.42 13.93
C GLY A 815 -24.12 37.37 14.94
N THR A 816 -24.32 38.68 14.76
CA THR A 816 -23.80 39.71 15.69
C THR A 816 -24.81 40.16 16.74
N ARG A 817 -26.07 39.71 16.66
CA ARG A 817 -27.13 40.07 17.60
C ARG A 817 -27.12 39.10 18.78
N MET A 818 -27.20 39.63 19.99
CA MET A 818 -27.30 38.88 21.24
C MET A 818 -28.72 39.05 21.82
N LEU A 819 -29.23 38.05 22.55
CA LEU A 819 -30.53 38.15 23.21
C LEU A 819 -30.50 39.31 24.23
N GLY A 820 -29.45 39.32 25.07
CA GLY A 820 -29.17 40.37 26.05
C GLY A 820 -30.25 40.53 27.12
N ASP A 821 -29.98 41.41 28.08
CA ASP A 821 -30.89 41.66 29.20
C ASP A 821 -32.21 42.31 28.75
N ASP A 822 -32.14 43.24 27.79
CA ASP A 822 -33.33 43.90 27.23
C ASP A 822 -34.26 42.91 26.52
N GLY A 823 -33.69 42.02 25.70
CA GLY A 823 -34.48 41.00 25.00
C GLY A 823 -35.05 39.96 25.96
N LEU A 824 -34.33 39.64 27.03
CA LEU A 824 -34.84 38.78 28.10
C LEU A 824 -35.99 39.44 28.87
N ALA A 825 -35.87 40.72 29.20
CA ALA A 825 -36.91 41.50 29.86
C ALA A 825 -38.18 41.61 29.01
N ASP A 826 -38.05 41.82 27.70
CA ASP A 826 -39.18 41.84 26.76
C ASP A 826 -39.94 40.50 26.74
N VAL A 827 -39.22 39.38 26.77
CA VAL A 827 -39.86 38.05 26.83
C VAL A 827 -40.55 37.86 28.18
N LEU A 828 -39.88 38.22 29.28
CA LEU A 828 -40.40 38.08 30.63
C LEU A 828 -41.66 38.93 30.86
N ALA A 829 -41.75 40.13 30.29
CA ALA A 829 -42.93 40.99 30.37
C ALA A 829 -44.20 40.30 29.83
N THR A 830 -44.07 39.36 28.89
CA THR A 830 -45.18 38.57 28.33
C THR A 830 -45.62 37.39 29.20
N CYS A 831 -45.00 37.19 30.36
CA CYS A 831 -45.19 36.03 31.22
C CYS A 831 -46.06 36.30 32.45
N THR A 832 -46.79 37.42 32.47
CA THR A 832 -47.66 37.82 33.60
C THR A 832 -48.74 36.77 33.87
N GLY A 833 -48.90 36.38 35.15
CA GLY A 833 -49.88 35.39 35.58
C GLY A 833 -49.52 33.92 35.30
N LEU A 834 -48.36 33.63 34.71
CA LEU A 834 -47.89 32.26 34.48
C LEU A 834 -47.28 31.66 35.76
N THR A 835 -47.40 30.34 35.93
CA THR A 835 -46.66 29.57 36.97
C THR A 835 -45.16 29.60 36.73
N ALA A 836 -44.35 29.41 37.77
CA ALA A 836 -42.88 29.39 37.65
C ALA A 836 -42.37 28.48 36.51
N GLY A 837 -42.94 27.27 36.38
CA GLY A 837 -42.55 26.35 35.31
C GLY A 837 -42.95 26.78 33.90
N ALA A 838 -44.09 27.46 33.76
CA ALA A 838 -44.52 28.01 32.48
C ALA A 838 -43.64 29.19 32.04
N VAL A 839 -43.19 30.02 33.00
CA VAL A 839 -42.20 31.09 32.74
C VAL A 839 -40.88 30.47 32.28
N ALA A 840 -40.31 29.53 33.03
CA ALA A 840 -39.03 28.89 32.68
C ALA A 840 -39.09 28.25 31.28
N ALA A 841 -40.15 27.51 30.95
CA ALA A 841 -40.35 26.93 29.63
C ALA A 841 -40.56 27.98 28.51
N ARG A 842 -41.10 29.15 28.84
CA ARG A 842 -41.26 30.26 27.88
C ARG A 842 -39.91 30.93 27.57
N ILE A 843 -39.08 31.15 28.58
CA ILE A 843 -37.72 31.67 28.42
C ILE A 843 -36.89 30.66 27.61
N GLN A 844 -36.88 29.39 27.99
CA GLN A 844 -36.15 28.34 27.27
C GLN A 844 -36.51 28.31 25.78
N ARG A 845 -37.80 28.33 25.43
CA ARG A 845 -38.26 28.35 24.03
C ARG A 845 -37.86 29.63 23.30
N ALA A 846 -37.73 30.76 24.00
CA ALA A 846 -37.26 32.00 23.39
C ALA A 846 -35.76 31.88 23.02
N VAL A 847 -34.94 31.33 23.91
CA VAL A 847 -33.50 31.07 23.68
C VAL A 847 -33.29 30.10 22.50
N GLU A 848 -34.07 29.01 22.46
CA GLU A 848 -34.01 28.03 21.37
C GLU A 848 -34.40 28.61 20.01
N ARG A 849 -35.40 29.51 19.98
CA ARG A 849 -35.87 30.14 18.73
C ARG A 849 -34.96 31.28 18.27
N PHE A 850 -34.10 31.79 19.14
CA PHE A 850 -33.26 32.94 18.83
C PHE A 850 -32.19 32.63 17.79
N ALA A 851 -31.67 31.40 17.74
CA ALA A 851 -30.71 30.97 16.72
C ALA A 851 -30.87 29.47 16.39
N SER A 852 -30.57 29.11 15.13
CA SER A 852 -30.73 27.74 14.59
C SER A 852 -29.66 26.75 15.03
N ASP A 853 -28.47 27.23 15.39
CA ASP A 853 -27.34 26.39 15.78
C ASP A 853 -27.52 25.85 17.20
N ALA A 854 -26.81 24.79 17.59
CA ALA A 854 -26.86 24.32 18.98
C ALA A 854 -26.36 25.40 19.97
N PRO A 855 -26.79 25.37 21.26
CA PRO A 855 -26.21 26.23 22.29
C PRO A 855 -24.70 25.99 22.39
N SER A 856 -23.93 27.08 22.37
CA SER A 856 -22.48 27.05 22.54
C SER A 856 -22.05 27.01 24.00
N ASP A 857 -22.95 27.36 24.91
CA ASP A 857 -22.70 27.43 26.35
C ASP A 857 -23.86 26.85 27.17
N ASP A 858 -23.53 26.44 28.39
CA ASP A 858 -24.48 25.92 29.36
C ASP A 858 -25.56 26.96 29.66
N MET A 859 -26.74 26.51 30.08
CA MET A 859 -27.77 27.42 30.56
C MET A 859 -28.47 26.86 31.80
N ALA A 860 -28.61 27.72 32.80
CA ALA A 860 -29.45 27.53 33.95
C ALA A 860 -30.50 28.65 34.01
N ILE A 861 -31.76 28.26 34.23
CA ILE A 861 -32.90 29.17 34.42
C ILE A 861 -33.55 28.80 35.74
N LEU A 862 -33.40 29.64 36.76
CA LEU A 862 -34.09 29.52 38.05
C LEU A 862 -35.24 30.52 38.07
N THR A 863 -36.46 30.02 38.27
CA THR A 863 -37.66 30.86 38.39
C THR A 863 -38.32 30.63 39.74
N MET A 864 -38.62 31.70 40.45
CA MET A 864 -39.38 31.69 41.70
C MET A 864 -40.62 32.56 41.55
N ARG A 865 -41.78 32.05 41.95
CA ARG A 865 -43.04 32.80 41.94
C ARG A 865 -43.73 32.69 43.27
N VAL A 866 -44.28 33.80 43.73
CA VAL A 866 -45.19 33.82 44.87
C VAL A 866 -46.62 33.72 44.32
N PRO A 867 -47.36 32.62 44.53
CA PRO A 867 -48.72 32.48 44.02
C PRO A 867 -49.68 33.45 44.72
N GLU A 868 -50.71 33.90 44.00
CA GLU A 868 -51.80 34.66 44.62
C GLU A 868 -52.52 33.78 45.65
N PRO A 869 -52.90 34.30 46.82
CA PRO A 869 -53.68 33.54 47.78
C PRO A 869 -54.99 33.10 47.12
N GLU A 870 -55.25 31.79 47.10
CA GLU A 870 -56.55 31.26 46.70
C GLU A 870 -57.61 31.87 47.63
N LEU A 871 -58.43 32.78 47.09
CA LEU A 871 -59.65 33.20 47.75
C LEU A 871 -60.49 31.93 47.95
N PRO A 872 -60.84 31.55 49.20
CA PRO A 872 -61.67 30.37 49.42
C PRO A 872 -63.00 30.56 48.68
N ALA A 873 -63.34 29.57 47.83
CA ALA A 873 -64.53 29.55 46.98
C ALA A 873 -65.84 29.54 47.78
#